data_AF-A0A8H3A369-F1
#
_entry.id   AF-A0A8H3A369-F1
#
_cell.length_a   1.000
_cell.length_b   1.000
_cell.length_c   1.000
_cell.angle_alpha   90.00
_cell.angle_beta   90.00
_cell.angle_gamma   90.00
#
_symmetry.space_group_name_H-M   'P 1'
#
loop_
_entity.id
_entity.type
_entity.pdbx_description
1 polymer ?
#
loop_
_entity_poly.entity_id
_entity_poly.type
_entity_poly.pdbx_seq_one_letter_code
_entity_poly.pdbx_strand_id
1 'polypeptide(L)'
;MASPALVVQPLTPAPSASKESQDSLNEAQSNAFIRGYQRIFQTLGFNKGYNFILWFIFGGGLLGFVLARFMYLHVPTMLAEIAPGEAYWFRRGIYKAGMLVHLGSILPSGFLAVFQFVPAIRYKAILVHRISGYVSIFLLFIGMASAFVITRRSFGGEMASQTWTMAIGPLVLVMATLGWVNIKRLQIDQHRKWMLRTWFYASSIITARLIMIISANILSTIGQYYVVWSCDEILYTIDNNSTRLMEMFPACSSGSLESVHVAVSAVWTEAINIGSTLRLTFGPSLWIASLVHAIGVEIYIHLTPGETARLRKVSYQKQLERGMKHPGSMGTVGDKLGDNYGVVIINVVRRSVKPQSPIGSFDPLCEVQSDKASVEITSPFDGVVKELLVQEGHIAKVGEGLCVIEVEEDADSASSGDEPVSAPSSTPDTTLQTKTTSATEGSYTPPSPTRRHHPLDPARPAEALSAATVRRDEKHKGFEKGGNQALATPSVRHYARSQGIADLDALMPGSGRGGRIERADIDGYLKRSQKSETSAATPAKKDLGQDVVIEMGRTRWGMWKSMTKSLEIPLFGYSATLDLTALNDMLPVLNAHIPREYRPPPPAAEHPPSISPDSIFSGAPEAKQVLMASSDPAIHFKRMTMLPLLLKTLSLAMMEWPVMRTHINPTTEPSAKPNLTVRPSADISIGLSTPTGLYTPTLVGLNTHSPYVIAGSLARLAYLGRQTPSGLTPADMPKRGGTLTVSNVGAIGAGKWAVPRLVQGGGVAIVAIGRAEWVVKPSGEKRLEVGVSWSADHRIVEGAELAAFVESWRSWVENPARVVGVGRYTLIKNDYRNTTLTGPDDNVMYKISTIFKFPNEITTITRGDDLGVVAVIHWNASENNTITMNGITRKVNDVFPKPSKWSTSRLVTTEDGEVFKWKYTLKLYCMSENTGLNVATYYHVLFANLRSAKSTIDIAPSAVQHSDILIASWVVMEHDAQEPGNE
;
A
#
# COMPACT_ATOMS: atom_id res chain seq x y z
N MET A 1 28.51 -43.72 48.30
CA MET A 1 28.26 -44.95 47.49
C MET A 1 27.73 -44.51 46.14
N ALA A 2 28.40 -44.85 45.04
CA ALA A 2 28.05 -44.32 43.72
C ALA A 2 28.38 -45.33 42.61
N SER A 3 27.41 -45.57 41.72
CA SER A 3 27.54 -46.09 40.34
C SER A 3 28.11 -47.52 40.15
N PRO A 4 27.58 -48.33 39.21
CA PRO A 4 27.63 -47.99 37.77
C PRO A 4 26.40 -48.30 36.88
N ALA A 5 26.38 -47.57 35.76
CA ALA A 5 25.87 -47.86 34.41
C ALA A 5 24.74 -48.89 34.14
N LEU A 6 23.76 -48.47 33.33
CA LEU A 6 23.00 -49.35 32.45
C LEU A 6 22.92 -48.77 31.02
N VAL A 7 23.05 -49.64 30.02
CA VAL A 7 23.01 -49.32 28.58
C VAL A 7 21.56 -49.29 28.09
N VAL A 8 21.22 -48.34 27.20
CA VAL A 8 19.92 -48.28 26.53
C VAL A 8 20.12 -48.32 25.01
N GLN A 9 19.46 -49.28 24.35
CA GLN A 9 19.46 -49.42 22.88
C GLN A 9 18.47 -48.43 22.22
N PRO A 10 18.72 -48.01 20.96
CA PRO A 10 17.83 -47.09 20.26
C PRO A 10 16.53 -47.77 19.80
N LEU A 11 15.39 -47.17 20.14
CA LEU A 11 14.08 -47.51 19.57
C LEU A 11 13.95 -46.97 18.14
N THR A 12 13.70 -47.85 17.17
CA THR A 12 13.35 -47.47 15.80
C THR A 12 11.98 -46.79 15.75
N PRO A 13 11.80 -45.67 15.04
CA PRO A 13 10.51 -45.01 14.92
C PRO A 13 9.56 -45.83 14.02
N ALA A 14 8.29 -45.92 14.43
CA ALA A 14 7.23 -46.53 13.63
C ALA A 14 6.93 -45.69 12.36
N PRO A 15 6.52 -46.31 11.24
CA PRO A 15 6.27 -45.61 9.99
C PRO A 15 5.06 -44.67 10.12
N SER A 16 5.24 -43.40 9.72
CA SER A 16 4.16 -42.42 9.67
C SER A 16 3.09 -42.82 8.66
N ALA A 17 1.84 -42.95 9.10
CA ALA A 17 0.73 -43.33 8.23
C ALA A 17 0.46 -42.26 7.14
N SER A 18 0.01 -42.72 5.96
CA SER A 18 -0.18 -41.87 4.78
C SER A 18 -1.31 -40.84 4.97
N LYS A 19 -1.31 -39.81 4.12
CA LYS A 19 -2.30 -38.72 4.15
C LYS A 19 -3.75 -39.21 4.04
N GLU A 20 -3.99 -40.27 3.26
CA GLU A 20 -5.29 -40.96 3.18
C GLU A 20 -5.77 -41.50 4.53
N SER A 21 -4.87 -42.01 5.38
CA SER A 21 -5.26 -42.49 6.71
C SER A 21 -5.78 -41.36 7.61
N GLN A 22 -5.16 -40.18 7.55
CA GLN A 22 -5.61 -39.01 8.33
C GLN A 22 -6.93 -38.44 7.81
N ASP A 23 -7.14 -38.41 6.49
CA ASP A 23 -8.43 -38.02 5.92
C ASP A 23 -9.53 -39.04 6.29
N SER A 24 -9.24 -40.34 6.28
CA SER A 24 -10.20 -41.38 6.72
C SER A 24 -10.55 -41.31 8.22
N LEU A 25 -9.59 -40.93 9.07
CA LEU A 25 -9.80 -40.72 10.51
C LEU A 25 -10.68 -39.48 10.78
N ASN A 26 -10.51 -38.41 10.00
CA ASN A 26 -11.38 -37.24 10.06
C ASN A 26 -12.80 -37.53 9.51
N GLU A 27 -12.92 -38.36 8.47
CA GLU A 27 -14.21 -38.75 7.90
C GLU A 27 -15.04 -39.60 8.88
N ALA A 28 -14.38 -40.48 9.66
CA ALA A 28 -14.99 -41.28 10.71
C ALA A 28 -15.64 -40.42 11.83
N GLN A 29 -15.00 -39.30 12.22
CA GLN A 29 -15.48 -38.42 13.29
C GLN A 29 -16.57 -37.42 12.86
N SER A 30 -16.90 -37.33 11.57
CA SER A 30 -17.90 -36.37 11.09
C SER A 30 -19.34 -36.76 11.45
N ASN A 31 -20.10 -35.85 12.06
CA ASN A 31 -21.51 -36.08 12.38
C ASN A 31 -22.33 -36.42 11.12
N ALA A 32 -23.35 -37.29 11.23
CA ALA A 32 -24.18 -37.69 10.09
C ALA A 32 -24.81 -36.49 9.34
N PHE A 33 -25.16 -35.42 10.07
CA PHE A 33 -25.59 -34.14 9.53
C PHE A 33 -24.52 -33.47 8.64
N ILE A 34 -23.25 -33.46 9.07
CA ILE A 34 -22.14 -32.87 8.31
C ILE A 34 -21.89 -33.67 7.02
N ARG A 35 -21.94 -35.01 7.09
CA ARG A 35 -21.83 -35.87 5.89
C ARG A 35 -23.00 -35.66 4.92
N GLY A 36 -24.22 -35.52 5.41
CA GLY A 36 -25.40 -35.18 4.60
C GLY A 36 -25.24 -33.82 3.92
N TYR A 37 -24.86 -32.79 4.68
CA TYR A 37 -24.60 -31.44 4.19
C TYR A 37 -23.51 -31.39 3.13
N GLN A 38 -22.38 -32.10 3.34
CA GLN A 38 -21.29 -32.22 2.38
C GLN A 38 -21.74 -32.86 1.06
N ARG A 39 -22.49 -33.97 1.11
CA ARG A 39 -23.06 -34.61 -0.09
C ARG A 39 -23.96 -33.66 -0.90
N ILE A 40 -24.78 -32.85 -0.22
CA ILE A 40 -25.70 -31.90 -0.87
C ILE A 40 -24.93 -30.80 -1.63
N PHE A 41 -23.95 -30.13 -1.01
CA PHE A 41 -23.26 -29.06 -1.71
C PHE A 41 -22.26 -29.56 -2.76
N GLN A 42 -21.65 -30.74 -2.56
CA GLN A 42 -20.76 -31.37 -3.53
C GLN A 42 -21.50 -31.86 -4.78
N THR A 43 -22.71 -32.43 -4.64
CA THR A 43 -23.52 -32.84 -5.82
C THR A 43 -23.94 -31.64 -6.67
N LEU A 44 -24.19 -30.49 -6.04
CA LEU A 44 -24.42 -29.20 -6.73
C LEU A 44 -23.13 -28.54 -7.28
N GLY A 45 -21.96 -29.15 -7.07
CA GLY A 45 -20.68 -28.75 -7.64
C GLY A 45 -19.97 -27.60 -6.89
N PHE A 46 -20.31 -27.35 -5.63
CA PHE A 46 -19.60 -26.35 -4.82
C PHE A 46 -18.36 -26.96 -4.16
N ASN A 47 -17.18 -26.43 -4.47
CA ASN A 47 -15.92 -26.92 -3.87
C ASN A 47 -15.71 -26.50 -2.40
N LYS A 48 -16.51 -25.55 -1.89
CA LYS A 48 -16.40 -25.00 -0.53
C LYS A 48 -17.79 -24.70 0.03
N GLY A 49 -18.06 -25.13 1.27
CA GLY A 49 -19.38 -25.00 1.90
C GLY A 49 -19.91 -23.57 2.00
N TYR A 50 -19.06 -22.56 2.26
CA TYR A 50 -19.51 -21.17 2.37
C TYR A 50 -20.07 -20.61 1.05
N ASN A 51 -19.59 -21.06 -0.11
CA ASN A 51 -20.13 -20.65 -1.40
C ASN A 51 -21.56 -21.17 -1.60
N PHE A 52 -21.85 -22.36 -1.06
CA PHE A 52 -23.20 -22.92 -1.06
C PHE A 52 -24.12 -22.16 -0.09
N ILE A 53 -23.65 -21.78 1.09
CA ILE A 53 -24.42 -20.92 2.03
C ILE A 53 -24.80 -19.59 1.37
N LEU A 54 -23.84 -18.92 0.72
CA LEU A 54 -24.10 -17.66 0.01
C LEU A 54 -25.11 -17.85 -1.13
N TRP A 55 -24.96 -18.91 -1.94
CA TRP A 55 -25.95 -19.22 -2.98
C TRP A 55 -27.33 -19.57 -2.41
N PHE A 56 -27.39 -20.26 -1.27
CA PHE A 56 -28.64 -20.59 -0.60
C PHE A 56 -29.36 -19.34 -0.07
N ILE A 57 -28.63 -18.40 0.53
CA ILE A 57 -29.20 -17.13 1.02
C ILE A 57 -29.71 -16.29 -0.15
N PHE A 58 -28.86 -15.96 -1.13
CA PHE A 58 -29.22 -15.04 -2.21
C PHE A 58 -30.06 -15.69 -3.32
N GLY A 59 -29.63 -16.87 -3.79
CA GLY A 59 -30.33 -17.64 -4.83
C GLY A 59 -31.59 -18.33 -4.30
N GLY A 60 -31.54 -18.89 -3.08
CA GLY A 60 -32.74 -19.44 -2.42
C GLY A 60 -33.74 -18.36 -2.01
N GLY A 61 -33.28 -17.18 -1.58
CA GLY A 61 -34.14 -16.01 -1.36
C GLY A 61 -34.87 -15.56 -2.64
N LEU A 62 -34.15 -15.48 -3.77
CA LEU A 62 -34.75 -15.19 -5.08
C LEU A 62 -35.73 -16.29 -5.52
N LEU A 63 -35.38 -17.57 -5.34
CA LEU A 63 -36.25 -18.69 -5.67
C LEU A 63 -37.55 -18.66 -4.84
N GLY A 64 -37.44 -18.48 -3.52
CA GLY A 64 -38.58 -18.38 -2.63
C GLY A 64 -39.49 -17.19 -2.96
N PHE A 65 -38.91 -16.02 -3.26
CA PHE A 65 -39.67 -14.85 -3.71
C PHE A 65 -40.43 -15.14 -5.01
N VAL A 66 -39.78 -15.71 -6.02
CA VAL A 66 -40.41 -16.02 -7.31
C VAL A 66 -41.52 -17.06 -7.16
N LEU A 67 -41.28 -18.14 -6.41
CA LEU A 67 -42.28 -19.18 -6.14
C LEU A 67 -43.51 -18.62 -5.42
N ALA A 68 -43.30 -17.77 -4.40
CA ALA A 68 -44.38 -17.10 -3.68
C ALA A 68 -45.20 -16.12 -4.54
N ARG A 69 -44.71 -15.71 -5.71
CA ARG A 69 -45.39 -14.74 -6.59
C ARG A 69 -45.98 -15.36 -7.86
N PHE A 70 -45.73 -16.63 -8.17
CA PHE A 70 -46.38 -17.31 -9.30
C PHE A 70 -47.91 -17.33 -9.21
N MET A 71 -48.48 -17.30 -7.99
CA MET A 71 -49.93 -17.17 -7.78
C MET A 71 -50.53 -15.92 -8.45
N TYR A 72 -49.75 -14.85 -8.64
CA TYR A 72 -50.21 -13.60 -9.26
C TYR A 72 -50.32 -13.68 -10.80
N LEU A 73 -49.93 -14.79 -11.43
CA LEU A 73 -50.30 -15.05 -12.83
C LEU A 73 -51.81 -15.31 -12.98
N HIS A 74 -52.48 -15.75 -11.92
CA HIS A 74 -53.93 -15.89 -11.90
C HIS A 74 -54.59 -14.54 -11.54
N VAL A 75 -55.18 -13.89 -12.54
CA VAL A 75 -55.72 -12.51 -12.42
C VAL A 75 -56.66 -12.30 -11.22
N PRO A 76 -57.64 -13.18 -10.91
CA PRO A 76 -58.52 -12.99 -9.75
C PRO A 76 -57.75 -13.00 -8.42
N THR A 77 -56.82 -13.95 -8.25
CA THR A 77 -55.97 -14.03 -7.06
C THR A 77 -55.05 -12.83 -6.94
N MET A 78 -54.48 -12.38 -8.05
CA MET A 78 -53.68 -11.14 -8.10
C MET A 78 -54.49 -9.93 -7.63
N LEU A 79 -55.69 -9.70 -8.19
CA LEU A 79 -56.51 -8.53 -7.81
C LEU A 79 -57.02 -8.57 -6.36
N ALA A 80 -57.11 -9.74 -5.73
CA ALA A 80 -57.49 -9.88 -4.32
C ALA A 80 -56.32 -9.67 -3.33
N GLU A 81 -55.10 -10.00 -3.73
CA GLU A 81 -53.92 -10.11 -2.85
C GLU A 81 -52.84 -9.03 -3.10
N ILE A 82 -53.09 -8.08 -4.01
CA ILE A 82 -52.21 -6.90 -4.23
C ILE A 82 -52.48 -5.79 -3.21
N ALA A 83 -51.61 -4.78 -3.17
CA ALA A 83 -51.73 -3.72 -2.18
C ALA A 83 -53.05 -2.93 -2.34
N PRO A 84 -53.67 -2.48 -1.24
CA PRO A 84 -54.91 -1.71 -1.29
C PRO A 84 -54.85 -0.53 -2.27
N GLY A 85 -55.88 -0.38 -3.09
CA GLY A 85 -55.96 0.60 -4.18
C GLY A 85 -55.35 0.16 -5.51
N GLU A 86 -54.33 -0.72 -5.55
CA GLU A 86 -53.68 -1.09 -6.83
C GLU A 86 -54.62 -1.82 -7.81
N ALA A 87 -55.59 -2.58 -7.28
CA ALA A 87 -56.60 -3.29 -8.06
C ALA A 87 -57.51 -2.36 -8.89
N TYR A 88 -57.64 -1.08 -8.50
CA TYR A 88 -58.37 -0.07 -9.26
C TYR A 88 -57.78 0.11 -10.67
N TRP A 89 -56.44 0.20 -10.75
CA TRP A 89 -55.69 0.42 -11.98
C TRP A 89 -55.42 -0.89 -12.74
N PHE A 90 -54.93 -1.93 -12.05
CA PHE A 90 -54.50 -3.16 -12.71
C PHE A 90 -55.65 -4.05 -13.22
N ARG A 91 -56.92 -3.68 -12.97
CA ARG A 91 -58.08 -4.30 -13.64
C ARG A 91 -58.36 -3.73 -15.04
N ARG A 92 -57.79 -2.59 -15.44
CA ARG A 92 -58.18 -1.85 -16.67
C ARG A 92 -57.06 -1.75 -17.72
N GLY A 93 -57.46 -1.83 -18.99
CA GLY A 93 -56.68 -1.41 -20.17
C GLY A 93 -55.19 -1.81 -20.19
N ILE A 94 -54.34 -0.82 -20.49
CA ILE A 94 -52.89 -1.00 -20.65
C ILE A 94 -52.19 -1.46 -19.36
N TYR A 95 -52.71 -1.11 -18.18
CA TYR A 95 -52.08 -1.46 -16.91
C TYR A 95 -52.31 -2.93 -16.56
N LYS A 96 -53.50 -3.48 -16.84
CA LYS A 96 -53.77 -4.93 -16.73
C LYS A 96 -52.84 -5.74 -17.64
N ALA A 97 -52.74 -5.34 -18.91
CA ALA A 97 -51.86 -6.01 -19.87
C ALA A 97 -50.38 -5.89 -19.45
N GLY A 98 -49.94 -4.70 -19.06
CA GLY A 98 -48.58 -4.44 -18.58
C GLY A 98 -48.22 -5.29 -17.36
N MET A 99 -49.09 -5.38 -16.35
CA MET A 99 -48.84 -6.19 -15.15
C MET A 99 -48.73 -7.68 -15.48
N LEU A 100 -49.59 -8.20 -16.36
CA LEU A 100 -49.53 -9.61 -16.78
C LEU A 100 -48.30 -9.94 -17.61
N VAL A 101 -47.90 -9.06 -18.52
CA VAL A 101 -46.64 -9.20 -19.28
C VAL A 101 -45.44 -9.11 -18.34
N HIS A 102 -45.47 -8.22 -17.34
CA HIS A 102 -44.41 -8.08 -16.34
C HIS A 102 -44.27 -9.37 -15.52
N LEU A 103 -45.32 -9.83 -14.84
CA LEU A 103 -45.29 -11.05 -14.03
C LEU A 103 -44.98 -12.30 -14.86
N GLY A 104 -45.60 -12.43 -16.04
CA GLY A 104 -45.42 -13.55 -16.96
C GLY A 104 -44.02 -13.67 -17.56
N SER A 105 -43.19 -12.63 -17.46
CA SER A 105 -41.80 -12.64 -17.95
C SER A 105 -40.77 -12.54 -16.82
N ILE A 106 -40.96 -11.67 -15.83
CA ILE A 106 -39.99 -11.48 -14.74
C ILE A 106 -39.93 -12.70 -13.80
N LEU A 107 -41.06 -13.38 -13.53
CA LEU A 107 -41.08 -14.53 -12.63
C LEU A 107 -40.37 -15.75 -13.26
N PRO A 108 -40.66 -16.19 -14.50
CA PRO A 108 -39.88 -17.28 -15.11
C PRO A 108 -38.42 -16.87 -15.36
N SER A 109 -38.14 -15.59 -15.66
CA SER A 109 -36.77 -15.08 -15.81
C SER A 109 -35.95 -15.24 -14.53
N GLY A 110 -36.51 -14.81 -13.38
CA GLY A 110 -35.89 -14.95 -12.06
C GLY A 110 -35.78 -16.40 -11.58
N PHE A 111 -36.77 -17.25 -11.88
CA PHE A 111 -36.69 -18.69 -11.63
C PHE A 111 -35.48 -19.31 -12.35
N LEU A 112 -35.36 -19.06 -13.66
CA LEU A 112 -34.24 -19.56 -14.46
C LEU A 112 -32.89 -18.99 -14.02
N ALA A 113 -32.85 -17.76 -13.49
CA ALA A 113 -31.63 -17.09 -13.03
C ALA A 113 -30.92 -17.86 -11.90
N VAL A 114 -31.67 -18.38 -10.92
CA VAL A 114 -31.13 -19.12 -9.77
C VAL A 114 -30.28 -20.32 -10.21
N PHE A 115 -30.75 -21.03 -11.24
CA PHE A 115 -30.05 -22.18 -11.83
C PHE A 115 -28.81 -21.79 -12.64
N GLN A 116 -28.71 -20.56 -13.17
CA GLN A 116 -27.51 -20.11 -13.91
C GLN A 116 -26.27 -20.06 -13.02
N PHE A 117 -26.45 -19.82 -11.72
CA PHE A 117 -25.33 -19.71 -10.78
C PHE A 117 -24.89 -21.05 -10.19
N VAL A 118 -25.66 -22.12 -10.34
CA VAL A 118 -25.32 -23.47 -9.87
C VAL A 118 -24.07 -24.00 -10.62
N PRO A 119 -22.97 -24.33 -9.93
CA PRO A 119 -21.74 -24.78 -10.59
C PRO A 119 -21.91 -26.08 -11.39
N ALA A 120 -22.63 -27.09 -10.86
CA ALA A 120 -22.86 -28.35 -11.56
C ALA A 120 -23.52 -28.16 -12.94
N ILE A 121 -24.48 -27.24 -13.07
CA ILE A 121 -25.14 -26.95 -14.35
C ILE A 121 -24.14 -26.32 -15.33
N ARG A 122 -23.31 -25.38 -14.88
CA ARG A 122 -22.30 -24.72 -15.72
C ARG A 122 -21.16 -25.65 -16.17
N TYR A 123 -20.80 -26.65 -15.37
CA TYR A 123 -19.72 -27.59 -15.71
C TYR A 123 -20.21 -28.84 -16.47
N LYS A 124 -21.37 -29.40 -16.11
CA LYS A 124 -21.89 -30.66 -16.68
C LYS A 124 -22.97 -30.47 -17.75
N ALA A 125 -23.75 -29.39 -17.70
CA ALA A 125 -24.93 -29.16 -18.52
C ALA A 125 -24.90 -27.81 -19.26
N ILE A 126 -23.76 -27.50 -19.91
CA ILE A 126 -23.50 -26.18 -20.51
C ILE A 126 -24.52 -25.78 -21.61
N LEU A 127 -25.14 -26.75 -22.29
CA LEU A 127 -26.22 -26.50 -23.25
C LEU A 127 -27.47 -25.96 -22.54
N VAL A 128 -27.86 -26.57 -21.42
CA VAL A 128 -28.98 -26.14 -20.59
C VAL A 128 -28.73 -24.73 -20.07
N HIS A 129 -27.53 -24.45 -19.53
CA HIS A 129 -27.11 -23.11 -19.10
C HIS A 129 -27.23 -22.07 -20.23
N ARG A 130 -26.78 -22.40 -21.45
CA ARG A 130 -26.86 -21.49 -22.60
C ARG A 130 -28.31 -21.18 -23.01
N ILE A 131 -29.16 -22.20 -23.13
CA ILE A 131 -30.56 -22.02 -23.56
C ILE A 131 -31.34 -21.25 -22.48
N SER A 132 -31.29 -21.72 -21.24
CA SER A 132 -32.00 -21.07 -20.13
C SER A 132 -31.49 -19.66 -19.84
N GLY A 133 -30.18 -19.40 -20.00
CA GLY A 133 -29.62 -18.05 -19.90
C GLY A 133 -30.14 -17.09 -20.98
N TYR A 134 -30.25 -17.52 -22.24
CA TYR A 134 -30.84 -16.70 -23.31
C TYR A 134 -32.34 -16.44 -23.08
N VAL A 135 -33.11 -17.45 -22.68
CA VAL A 135 -34.54 -17.30 -22.33
C VAL A 135 -34.70 -16.34 -21.16
N SER A 136 -33.91 -16.49 -20.09
CA SER A 136 -33.93 -15.62 -18.92
C SER A 136 -33.64 -14.16 -19.29
N ILE A 137 -32.61 -13.88 -20.08
CA ILE A 137 -32.30 -12.51 -20.55
C ILE A 137 -33.43 -11.95 -21.44
N PHE A 138 -33.96 -12.73 -22.38
CA PHE A 138 -35.06 -12.27 -23.25
C PHE A 138 -36.31 -11.89 -22.44
N LEU A 139 -36.68 -12.72 -21.47
CA LEU A 139 -37.80 -12.44 -20.57
C LEU A 139 -37.52 -11.25 -19.64
N LEU A 140 -36.28 -11.05 -19.19
CA LEU A 140 -35.91 -9.87 -18.40
C LEU A 140 -36.13 -8.56 -19.17
N PHE A 141 -35.86 -8.54 -20.47
CA PHE A 141 -36.11 -7.36 -21.33
C PHE A 141 -37.61 -7.05 -21.46
N ILE A 142 -38.44 -8.08 -21.70
CA ILE A 142 -39.90 -7.93 -21.77
C ILE A 142 -40.47 -7.47 -20.41
N GLY A 143 -39.97 -8.06 -19.31
CA GLY A 143 -40.36 -7.71 -17.95
C GLY A 143 -40.00 -6.28 -17.59
N MET A 144 -38.83 -5.80 -18.01
CA MET A 144 -38.44 -4.41 -17.77
C MET A 144 -39.22 -3.42 -18.64
N ALA A 145 -39.44 -3.73 -19.93
CA ALA A 145 -40.23 -2.90 -20.83
C ALA A 145 -41.68 -2.70 -20.30
N SER A 146 -42.28 -3.75 -19.76
CA SER A 146 -43.59 -3.69 -19.11
C SER A 146 -43.56 -3.00 -17.73
N ALA A 147 -42.44 -3.07 -16.98
CA ALA A 147 -42.25 -2.33 -15.72
C ALA A 147 -42.40 -0.81 -15.92
N PHE A 148 -41.87 -0.25 -17.01
CA PHE A 148 -42.03 1.17 -17.36
C PHE A 148 -43.49 1.60 -17.58
N VAL A 149 -44.35 0.69 -18.04
CA VAL A 149 -45.78 0.97 -18.25
C VAL A 149 -46.51 1.01 -16.90
N ILE A 150 -46.24 0.03 -16.02
CA ILE A 150 -46.94 -0.09 -14.73
C ILE A 150 -46.42 0.84 -13.64
N THR A 151 -45.14 1.26 -13.67
CA THR A 151 -44.51 2.07 -12.60
C THR A 151 -45.19 3.42 -12.36
N ARG A 152 -46.00 3.93 -13.30
CA ARG A 152 -46.81 5.15 -13.15
C ARG A 152 -48.03 4.97 -12.23
N ARG A 153 -48.38 3.73 -11.87
CA ARG A 153 -49.52 3.39 -11.00
C ARG A 153 -49.15 2.39 -9.88
N SER A 154 -48.10 1.59 -10.06
CA SER A 154 -47.55 0.73 -8.99
C SER A 154 -47.27 1.54 -7.72
N PHE A 155 -47.85 1.12 -6.60
CA PHE A 155 -47.76 1.82 -5.31
C PHE A 155 -47.99 3.33 -5.44
N GLY A 156 -49.07 3.73 -6.10
CA GLY A 156 -49.46 5.13 -6.31
C GLY A 156 -48.64 5.89 -7.36
N GLY A 157 -47.54 5.30 -7.86
CA GLY A 157 -46.72 5.90 -8.91
C GLY A 157 -45.92 7.13 -8.46
N GLU A 158 -45.52 7.21 -7.19
CA GLU A 158 -44.74 8.35 -6.68
C GLU A 158 -43.46 8.61 -7.49
N MET A 159 -42.99 9.86 -7.49
CA MET A 159 -41.77 10.26 -8.20
C MET A 159 -40.55 9.44 -7.80
N ALA A 160 -40.43 9.03 -6.53
CA ALA A 160 -39.34 8.15 -6.07
C ALA A 160 -39.35 6.79 -6.79
N SER A 161 -40.53 6.18 -6.97
CA SER A 161 -40.73 4.91 -7.67
C SER A 161 -40.50 5.05 -9.19
N GLN A 162 -41.00 6.13 -9.81
CA GLN A 162 -40.80 6.39 -11.24
C GLN A 162 -39.32 6.67 -11.56
N THR A 163 -38.66 7.53 -10.79
CA THR A 163 -37.22 7.83 -10.96
C THR A 163 -36.35 6.59 -10.72
N TRP A 164 -36.71 5.74 -9.75
CA TRP A 164 -36.03 4.47 -9.55
C TRP A 164 -36.13 3.58 -10.81
N THR A 165 -37.33 3.36 -11.34
CA THR A 165 -37.54 2.55 -12.55
C THR A 165 -36.80 3.16 -13.76
N MET A 166 -36.77 4.49 -13.87
CA MET A 166 -36.03 5.21 -14.93
C MET A 166 -34.50 5.19 -14.78
N ALA A 167 -33.96 5.03 -13.57
CA ALA A 167 -32.52 4.95 -13.36
C ALA A 167 -32.00 3.50 -13.36
N ILE A 168 -32.61 2.62 -12.54
CA ILE A 168 -32.15 1.25 -12.32
C ILE A 168 -32.65 0.31 -13.43
N GLY A 169 -33.84 0.56 -14.01
CA GLY A 169 -34.38 -0.25 -15.11
C GLY A 169 -33.46 -0.31 -16.33
N PRO A 170 -33.05 0.83 -16.92
CA PRO A 170 -32.10 0.83 -18.05
C PRO A 170 -30.73 0.29 -17.65
N LEU A 171 -30.27 0.59 -16.42
CA LEU A 171 -28.98 0.10 -15.91
C LEU A 171 -28.92 -1.44 -15.89
N VAL A 172 -29.97 -2.11 -15.40
CA VAL A 172 -30.10 -3.58 -15.41
C VAL A 172 -30.04 -4.13 -16.84
N LEU A 173 -30.71 -3.48 -17.79
CA LEU A 173 -30.70 -3.89 -19.22
C LEU A 173 -29.34 -3.65 -19.88
N VAL A 174 -28.65 -2.54 -19.59
CA VAL A 174 -27.29 -2.28 -20.06
C VAL A 174 -26.33 -3.34 -19.52
N MET A 175 -26.38 -3.65 -18.22
CA MET A 175 -25.57 -4.71 -17.62
C MET A 175 -25.87 -6.09 -18.23
N ALA A 176 -27.14 -6.41 -18.49
CA ALA A 176 -27.53 -7.66 -19.14
C ALA A 176 -26.99 -7.73 -20.58
N THR A 177 -27.08 -6.64 -21.33
CA THR A 177 -26.53 -6.49 -22.69
C THR A 177 -25.02 -6.67 -22.68
N LEU A 178 -24.30 -6.01 -21.77
CA LEU A 178 -22.85 -6.14 -21.64
C LEU A 178 -22.45 -7.59 -21.33
N GLY A 179 -23.15 -8.26 -20.41
CA GLY A 179 -22.91 -9.68 -20.15
C GLY A 179 -23.18 -10.58 -21.36
N TRP A 180 -24.21 -10.29 -22.15
CA TRP A 180 -24.51 -11.01 -23.40
C TRP A 180 -23.47 -10.77 -24.51
N VAL A 181 -23.03 -9.52 -24.70
CA VAL A 181 -21.97 -9.16 -25.66
C VAL A 181 -20.64 -9.84 -25.28
N ASN A 182 -20.28 -9.81 -23.99
CA ASN A 182 -19.04 -10.44 -23.51
C ASN A 182 -19.03 -11.96 -23.75
N ILE A 183 -20.14 -12.69 -23.53
CA ILE A 183 -20.17 -14.14 -23.80
C ILE A 183 -20.14 -14.45 -25.31
N LYS A 184 -20.74 -13.62 -26.18
CA LYS A 184 -20.59 -13.77 -27.64
C LYS A 184 -19.14 -13.56 -28.10
N ARG A 185 -18.38 -12.72 -27.39
CA ARG A 185 -16.94 -12.47 -27.53
C ARG A 185 -16.05 -13.47 -26.76
N LEU A 186 -16.63 -14.48 -26.12
CA LEU A 186 -15.94 -15.50 -25.30
C LEU A 186 -15.19 -14.94 -24.07
N GLN A 187 -15.57 -13.76 -23.58
CA GLN A 187 -15.03 -13.15 -22.35
C GLN A 187 -15.87 -13.63 -21.14
N ILE A 188 -15.54 -14.82 -20.63
CA ILE A 188 -16.29 -15.51 -19.56
C ILE A 188 -16.14 -14.81 -18.21
N ASP A 189 -14.96 -14.24 -17.92
CA ASP A 189 -14.70 -13.43 -16.72
C ASP A 189 -15.57 -12.17 -16.68
N GLN A 190 -15.64 -11.41 -17.78
CA GLN A 190 -16.49 -10.24 -17.88
C GLN A 190 -17.98 -10.60 -17.93
N HIS A 191 -18.36 -11.66 -18.64
CA HIS A 191 -19.74 -12.19 -18.60
C HIS A 191 -20.18 -12.49 -17.15
N ARG A 192 -19.32 -13.13 -16.34
CA ARG A 192 -19.58 -13.35 -14.90
C ARG A 192 -19.77 -12.03 -14.15
N LYS A 193 -18.83 -11.07 -14.28
CA LYS A 193 -18.92 -9.75 -13.59
C LYS A 193 -20.26 -9.06 -13.91
N TRP A 194 -20.64 -8.97 -15.18
CA TRP A 194 -21.86 -8.30 -15.62
C TRP A 194 -23.16 -9.03 -15.24
N MET A 195 -23.22 -10.37 -15.37
CA MET A 195 -24.39 -11.14 -14.95
C MET A 195 -24.62 -11.09 -13.44
N LEU A 196 -23.56 -11.08 -12.62
CA LEU A 196 -23.70 -10.88 -11.17
C LEU A 196 -24.35 -9.53 -10.86
N ARG A 197 -23.88 -8.44 -11.49
CA ARG A 197 -24.48 -7.11 -11.31
C ARG A 197 -25.95 -7.08 -11.73
N THR A 198 -26.29 -7.55 -12.93
CA THR A 198 -27.69 -7.65 -13.41
C THR A 198 -28.61 -8.29 -12.38
N TRP A 199 -28.23 -9.46 -11.85
CA TRP A 199 -29.09 -10.21 -10.94
C TRP A 199 -29.09 -9.69 -9.50
N PHE A 200 -28.01 -9.08 -9.02
CA PHE A 200 -28.02 -8.36 -7.74
C PHE A 200 -28.94 -7.13 -7.80
N TYR A 201 -28.82 -6.28 -8.82
CA TYR A 201 -29.71 -5.12 -8.98
C TYR A 201 -31.18 -5.54 -9.17
N ALA A 202 -31.46 -6.57 -10.00
CA ALA A 202 -32.82 -7.10 -10.15
C ALA A 202 -33.40 -7.66 -8.84
N SER A 203 -32.56 -8.26 -7.98
CA SER A 203 -33.00 -8.80 -6.68
C SER A 203 -33.20 -7.74 -5.59
N SER A 204 -32.90 -6.46 -5.85
CA SER A 204 -33.13 -5.35 -4.89
C SER A 204 -34.60 -5.24 -4.48
N ILE A 205 -35.55 -5.66 -5.33
CA ILE A 205 -36.99 -5.72 -5.02
C ILE A 205 -37.30 -6.58 -3.77
N ILE A 206 -36.49 -7.62 -3.49
CA ILE A 206 -36.70 -8.50 -2.33
C ILE A 206 -36.32 -7.76 -1.05
N THR A 207 -35.13 -7.16 -1.03
CA THR A 207 -34.62 -6.35 0.09
C THR A 207 -35.48 -5.11 0.31
N ALA A 208 -35.99 -4.49 -0.77
CA ALA A 208 -36.92 -3.38 -0.69
C ALA A 208 -38.20 -3.74 0.05
N ARG A 209 -38.72 -4.98 -0.07
CA ARG A 209 -39.90 -5.41 0.72
C ARG A 209 -39.62 -5.49 2.22
N LEU A 210 -38.41 -5.93 2.62
CA LEU A 210 -38.02 -5.95 4.03
C LEU A 210 -37.89 -4.53 4.60
N ILE A 211 -37.21 -3.63 3.86
CA ILE A 211 -37.07 -2.22 4.23
C ILE A 211 -38.45 -1.55 4.32
N MET A 212 -39.32 -1.78 3.34
CA MET A 212 -40.68 -1.21 3.28
C MET A 212 -41.52 -1.59 4.51
N ILE A 213 -41.42 -2.83 5.01
CA ILE A 213 -42.10 -3.25 6.26
C ILE A 213 -41.54 -2.48 7.47
N ILE A 214 -40.22 -2.33 7.56
CA ILE A 214 -39.57 -1.57 8.66
C ILE A 214 -39.99 -0.09 8.60
N SER A 215 -39.90 0.54 7.43
CA SER A 215 -40.33 1.92 7.20
C SER A 215 -41.81 2.13 7.47
N ALA A 216 -42.67 1.15 7.15
CA ALA A 216 -44.11 1.23 7.41
C ALA A 216 -44.43 1.28 8.91
N ASN A 217 -43.71 0.49 9.73
CA ASN A 217 -43.82 0.55 11.19
C ASN A 217 -43.36 1.92 11.71
N ILE A 218 -42.21 2.42 11.23
CA ILE A 218 -41.68 3.75 11.62
C ILE A 218 -42.68 4.87 11.29
N LEU A 219 -43.19 4.93 10.06
CA LEU A 219 -44.18 5.95 9.65
C LEU A 219 -45.45 5.89 10.52
N SER A 220 -45.90 4.68 10.86
CA SER A 220 -47.08 4.47 11.71
C SER A 220 -46.86 4.96 13.15
N THR A 221 -45.65 4.85 13.69
CA THR A 221 -45.32 5.43 15.01
C THR A 221 -45.25 6.96 15.00
N ILE A 222 -44.97 7.58 13.85
CA ILE A 222 -44.91 9.04 13.72
C ILE A 222 -46.31 9.63 13.47
N GLY A 223 -47.16 8.96 12.68
CA GLY A 223 -48.58 9.30 12.50
C GLY A 223 -48.89 10.62 11.74
N GLN A 224 -47.87 11.40 11.35
CA GLN A 224 -48.01 12.73 10.75
C GLN A 224 -47.95 12.75 9.21
N TYR A 225 -47.92 11.59 8.55
CA TYR A 225 -47.75 11.48 7.10
C TYR A 225 -49.07 11.20 6.37
N TYR A 226 -49.22 11.81 5.19
CA TYR A 226 -50.43 11.73 4.37
C TYR A 226 -50.09 11.56 2.89
N VAL A 227 -50.96 10.88 2.14
CA VAL A 227 -50.86 10.67 0.68
C VAL A 227 -52.13 11.14 0.00
N VAL A 228 -52.01 11.72 -1.18
CA VAL A 228 -53.17 12.15 -1.97
C VAL A 228 -53.74 10.98 -2.79
N TRP A 229 -55.05 10.77 -2.72
CA TRP A 229 -55.82 9.77 -3.47
C TRP A 229 -57.01 10.44 -4.17
N SER A 230 -57.50 9.86 -5.27
CA SER A 230 -58.77 10.28 -5.89
C SER A 230 -59.97 9.62 -5.18
N CYS A 231 -61.11 10.32 -5.12
CA CYS A 231 -62.29 9.82 -4.41
C CYS A 231 -62.85 8.52 -5.01
N ASP A 232 -62.72 8.29 -6.32
CA ASP A 232 -63.13 7.05 -6.99
C ASP A 232 -62.24 5.84 -6.65
N GLU A 233 -60.93 6.05 -6.48
CA GLU A 233 -59.96 5.05 -6.05
C GLU A 233 -60.20 4.65 -4.60
N ILE A 234 -60.50 5.63 -3.74
CA ILE A 234 -60.92 5.38 -2.35
C ILE A 234 -62.23 4.59 -2.33
N LEU A 235 -63.26 5.05 -3.06
CA LEU A 235 -64.57 4.40 -3.11
C LEU A 235 -64.45 2.92 -3.49
N TYR A 236 -63.63 2.60 -4.48
CA TYR A 236 -63.35 1.22 -4.86
C TYR A 236 -62.59 0.42 -3.79
N THR A 237 -61.68 1.07 -3.06
CA THR A 237 -60.89 0.43 -1.98
C THR A 237 -61.72 0.16 -0.72
N ILE A 238 -62.88 0.79 -0.55
CA ILE A 238 -63.85 0.55 0.53
C ILE A 238 -65.11 -0.19 0.04
N ASP A 239 -64.94 -1.08 -0.94
CA ASP A 239 -65.99 -1.94 -1.51
C ASP A 239 -67.21 -1.20 -2.10
N ASN A 240 -66.99 0.03 -2.60
CA ASN A 240 -68.00 0.95 -3.13
C ASN A 240 -69.02 1.47 -2.10
N ASN A 241 -68.68 1.48 -0.81
CA ASN A 241 -69.51 2.08 0.23
C ASN A 241 -69.46 3.62 0.20
N SER A 242 -70.45 4.24 -0.46
CA SER A 242 -70.55 5.70 -0.62
C SER A 242 -70.83 6.45 0.69
N THR A 243 -71.54 5.85 1.64
CA THR A 243 -71.80 6.46 2.96
C THR A 243 -70.50 6.61 3.74
N ARG A 244 -69.70 5.54 3.84
CA ARG A 244 -68.40 5.55 4.50
C ARG A 244 -67.42 6.52 3.81
N LEU A 245 -67.49 6.67 2.49
CA LEU A 245 -66.70 7.67 1.76
C LEU A 245 -66.98 9.09 2.26
N MET A 246 -68.26 9.47 2.38
CA MET A 246 -68.67 10.82 2.78
C MET A 246 -68.43 11.09 4.27
N GLU A 247 -68.54 10.07 5.12
CA GLU A 247 -68.18 10.17 6.55
C GLU A 247 -66.67 10.42 6.75
N MET A 248 -65.81 9.68 6.04
CA MET A 248 -64.35 9.78 6.18
C MET A 248 -63.76 10.97 5.41
N PHE A 249 -64.33 11.30 4.25
CA PHE A 249 -63.81 12.34 3.34
C PHE A 249 -64.95 13.22 2.79
N PRO A 250 -65.47 14.18 3.59
CA PRO A 250 -66.59 15.03 3.18
C PRO A 250 -66.38 15.79 1.87
N ALA A 251 -65.13 16.14 1.53
CA ALA A 251 -64.78 16.79 0.26
C ALA A 251 -65.17 15.97 -0.99
N CYS A 252 -65.32 14.64 -0.87
CA CYS A 252 -65.76 13.78 -1.97
C CYS A 252 -67.24 13.93 -2.33
N SER A 253 -68.05 14.69 -1.57
CA SER A 253 -69.47 14.92 -1.89
C SER A 253 -69.71 16.01 -2.94
N SER A 254 -68.71 16.87 -3.21
CA SER A 254 -68.85 18.08 -4.04
C SER A 254 -67.96 18.05 -5.28
N GLY A 255 -68.26 17.16 -6.23
CA GLY A 255 -67.59 17.12 -7.53
C GLY A 255 -67.70 15.77 -8.25
N SER A 256 -67.02 15.64 -9.38
CA SER A 256 -66.81 14.33 -10.00
C SER A 256 -65.79 13.54 -9.18
N LEU A 257 -66.14 12.29 -8.79
CA LEU A 257 -65.30 11.43 -7.96
C LEU A 257 -63.89 11.15 -8.57
N GLU A 258 -63.76 11.27 -9.89
CA GLU A 258 -62.49 11.08 -10.62
C GLU A 258 -61.59 12.33 -10.60
N SER A 259 -62.16 13.54 -10.40
CA SER A 259 -61.40 14.79 -10.35
C SER A 259 -61.08 15.27 -8.94
N VAL A 260 -61.88 14.91 -7.94
CA VAL A 260 -61.65 15.30 -6.54
C VAL A 260 -60.59 14.41 -5.90
N HIS A 261 -59.60 15.05 -5.27
CA HIS A 261 -58.46 14.41 -4.61
C HIS A 261 -58.43 14.81 -3.13
N VAL A 262 -58.18 13.85 -2.24
CA VAL A 262 -58.16 14.04 -0.78
C VAL A 262 -56.92 13.41 -0.15
N ALA A 263 -56.52 13.94 1.01
CA ALA A 263 -55.37 13.44 1.77
C ALA A 263 -55.79 12.29 2.71
N VAL A 264 -55.14 11.14 2.58
CA VAL A 264 -55.35 9.93 3.38
C VAL A 264 -54.14 9.72 4.28
N SER A 265 -54.36 9.43 5.57
CA SER A 265 -53.28 9.21 6.53
C SER A 265 -52.52 7.90 6.26
N ALA A 266 -51.20 7.90 6.48
CA ALA A 266 -50.30 6.79 6.22
C ALA A 266 -49.96 6.01 7.50
N VAL A 267 -50.95 5.25 8.01
CA VAL A 267 -50.82 4.43 9.23
C VAL A 267 -51.18 2.97 8.94
N TRP A 268 -50.44 2.02 9.53
CA TRP A 268 -50.63 0.58 9.32
C TRP A 268 -51.80 0.00 10.14
N THR A 269 -53.02 0.46 9.88
CA THR A 269 -54.26 0.05 10.58
C THR A 269 -55.33 -0.49 9.63
N GLU A 270 -55.99 0.40 8.87
CA GLU A 270 -57.04 0.03 7.92
C GLU A 270 -56.49 -0.11 6.49
N ALA A 271 -57.19 -0.85 5.63
CA ALA A 271 -56.76 -1.13 4.25
C ALA A 271 -56.38 0.15 3.46
N ILE A 272 -57.19 1.21 3.56
CA ILE A 272 -56.91 2.50 2.90
C ILE A 272 -55.64 3.18 3.44
N ASN A 273 -55.42 3.14 4.76
CA ASN A 273 -54.25 3.74 5.40
C ASN A 273 -52.97 2.92 5.14
N ILE A 274 -53.07 1.59 5.15
CA ILE A 274 -52.01 0.65 4.73
C ILE A 274 -51.61 0.93 3.28
N GLY A 275 -52.58 1.16 2.39
CA GLY A 275 -52.33 1.61 1.02
C GLY A 275 -51.46 2.87 0.98
N SER A 276 -51.81 3.90 1.77
CA SER A 276 -51.02 5.15 1.86
C SER A 276 -49.62 4.94 2.43
N THR A 277 -49.46 4.13 3.48
CA THR A 277 -48.14 3.77 4.01
C THR A 277 -47.28 3.05 2.95
N LEU A 278 -47.88 2.14 2.17
CA LEU A 278 -47.18 1.42 1.12
C LEU A 278 -46.77 2.33 -0.06
N ARG A 279 -47.57 3.36 -0.40
CA ARG A 279 -47.21 4.38 -1.42
C ARG A 279 -45.92 5.12 -1.04
N LEU A 280 -45.90 5.72 0.16
CA LEU A 280 -44.74 6.50 0.66
C LEU A 280 -43.48 5.66 0.84
N THR A 281 -43.61 4.40 1.26
CA THR A 281 -42.45 3.58 1.63
C THR A 281 -41.83 2.83 0.47
N PHE A 282 -42.58 2.53 -0.60
CA PHE A 282 -42.11 1.70 -1.71
C PHE A 282 -40.93 2.35 -2.47
N GLY A 283 -41.10 3.59 -2.94
CA GLY A 283 -40.09 4.30 -3.72
C GLY A 283 -38.75 4.48 -2.97
N PRO A 284 -38.73 5.03 -1.75
CA PRO A 284 -37.52 5.15 -0.94
C PRO A 284 -36.86 3.80 -0.64
N SER A 285 -37.66 2.75 -0.35
CA SER A 285 -37.13 1.40 -0.06
C SER A 285 -36.40 0.79 -1.26
N LEU A 286 -36.89 1.04 -2.49
CA LEU A 286 -36.23 0.61 -3.72
C LEU A 286 -34.85 1.25 -3.90
N TRP A 287 -34.74 2.55 -3.63
CA TRP A 287 -33.46 3.28 -3.69
C TRP A 287 -32.44 2.77 -2.65
N ILE A 288 -32.86 2.62 -1.39
CA ILE A 288 -31.99 2.12 -0.32
C ILE A 288 -31.54 0.68 -0.61
N ALA A 289 -32.46 -0.21 -1.02
CA ALA A 289 -32.13 -1.58 -1.40
C ALA A 289 -31.13 -1.64 -2.58
N SER A 290 -31.30 -0.76 -3.57
CA SER A 290 -30.40 -0.69 -4.73
C SER A 290 -29.00 -0.23 -4.37
N LEU A 291 -28.86 0.72 -3.43
CA LEU A 291 -27.56 1.15 -2.91
C LEU A 291 -26.84 0.04 -2.16
N VAL A 292 -27.56 -0.67 -1.26
CA VAL A 292 -27.02 -1.83 -0.54
C VAL A 292 -26.55 -2.92 -1.51
N HIS A 293 -27.33 -3.20 -2.56
CA HIS A 293 -26.98 -4.20 -3.57
C HIS A 293 -25.81 -3.78 -4.47
N ALA A 294 -25.72 -2.48 -4.80
CA ALA A 294 -24.59 -1.91 -5.54
C ALA A 294 -23.26 -2.09 -4.80
N ILE A 295 -23.25 -1.78 -3.50
CA ILE A 295 -22.05 -1.94 -2.65
C ILE A 295 -21.74 -3.44 -2.46
N GLY A 296 -22.75 -4.25 -2.15
CA GLY A 296 -22.59 -5.69 -1.88
C GLY A 296 -22.06 -6.49 -3.07
N VAL A 297 -22.50 -6.19 -4.30
CA VAL A 297 -22.02 -6.91 -5.49
C VAL A 297 -20.57 -6.58 -5.83
N GLU A 298 -20.13 -5.33 -5.65
CA GLU A 298 -18.73 -4.97 -5.85
C GLU A 298 -17.83 -5.61 -4.80
N ILE A 299 -18.20 -5.59 -3.52
CA ILE A 299 -17.46 -6.30 -2.46
C ILE A 299 -17.31 -7.79 -2.82
N TYR A 300 -18.40 -8.46 -3.23
CA TYR A 300 -18.35 -9.87 -3.63
C TYR A 300 -17.47 -10.15 -4.85
N ILE A 301 -17.44 -9.25 -5.85
CA ILE A 301 -16.53 -9.36 -7.00
C ILE A 301 -15.07 -9.21 -6.55
N HIS A 302 -14.75 -8.21 -5.72
CA HIS A 302 -13.40 -7.96 -5.20
C HIS A 302 -12.88 -9.09 -4.29
N LEU A 303 -13.77 -9.78 -3.56
CA LEU A 303 -13.45 -10.97 -2.78
C LEU A 303 -13.25 -12.25 -3.62
N THR A 304 -13.44 -12.19 -4.95
CA THR A 304 -13.25 -13.35 -5.86
C THR A 304 -12.21 -13.14 -6.98
N PRO A 305 -10.98 -12.66 -6.69
CA PRO A 305 -9.99 -12.32 -7.71
C PRO A 305 -9.39 -13.56 -8.39
N GLY A 306 -9.13 -14.63 -7.63
CA GLY A 306 -8.55 -15.87 -8.17
C GLY A 306 -9.45 -16.57 -9.20
N GLU A 307 -10.76 -16.56 -8.99
CA GLU A 307 -11.73 -17.09 -9.97
C GLU A 307 -11.81 -16.22 -11.22
N THR A 308 -11.72 -14.89 -11.07
CA THR A 308 -11.67 -13.94 -12.19
C THR A 308 -10.40 -14.16 -13.03
N ALA A 309 -9.23 -14.32 -12.41
CA ALA A 309 -7.98 -14.64 -13.10
C ALA A 309 -8.01 -16.01 -13.79
N ARG A 310 -8.60 -17.03 -13.16
CA ARG A 310 -8.80 -18.37 -13.75
C ARG A 310 -9.68 -18.29 -15.00
N LEU A 311 -10.82 -17.61 -14.91
CA LEU A 311 -11.74 -17.44 -16.03
C LEU A 311 -11.14 -16.60 -17.16
N ARG A 312 -10.32 -15.58 -16.86
CA ARG A 312 -9.63 -14.79 -17.89
C ARG A 312 -8.68 -15.63 -18.75
N LYS A 313 -7.94 -16.58 -18.15
CA LYS A 313 -7.11 -17.55 -18.90
C LYS A 313 -7.96 -18.43 -19.83
N VAL A 314 -9.08 -18.95 -19.33
CA VAL A 314 -10.01 -19.78 -20.14
C VAL A 314 -10.68 -18.98 -21.25
N SER A 315 -11.07 -17.72 -20.99
CA SER A 315 -11.57 -16.79 -22.01
C SER A 315 -10.53 -16.68 -23.13
N TYR A 316 -9.29 -16.36 -22.77
CA TYR A 316 -8.20 -16.12 -23.71
C TYR A 316 -7.91 -17.32 -24.61
N GLN A 317 -7.82 -18.54 -24.04
CA GLN A 317 -7.64 -19.78 -24.79
C GLN A 317 -8.77 -19.99 -25.81
N LYS A 318 -10.03 -19.78 -25.42
CA LYS A 318 -11.18 -19.92 -26.33
C LYS A 318 -11.24 -18.84 -27.41
N GLN A 319 -10.72 -17.65 -27.14
CA GLN A 319 -10.60 -16.58 -28.14
C GLN A 319 -9.54 -16.90 -29.19
N LEU A 320 -8.43 -17.52 -28.76
CA LEU A 320 -7.38 -18.11 -29.61
C LEU A 320 -7.90 -19.25 -30.48
N GLU A 321 -8.56 -20.26 -29.87
CA GLU A 321 -9.18 -21.40 -30.57
C GLU A 321 -10.17 -20.97 -31.67
N ARG A 322 -10.78 -19.79 -31.53
CA ARG A 322 -11.71 -19.21 -32.51
C ARG A 322 -11.04 -18.32 -33.57
N GLY A 323 -9.71 -18.21 -33.58
CA GLY A 323 -8.96 -17.44 -34.57
C GLY A 323 -9.23 -15.93 -34.53
N MET A 324 -9.55 -15.37 -33.36
CA MET A 324 -9.79 -13.92 -33.26
C MET A 324 -8.49 -13.12 -33.29
N LYS A 325 -8.42 -12.08 -34.12
CA LYS A 325 -7.20 -11.27 -34.36
C LYS A 325 -6.60 -10.60 -33.11
N HIS A 326 -7.41 -10.28 -32.11
CA HIS A 326 -6.97 -9.61 -30.88
C HIS A 326 -7.64 -10.24 -29.63
N PRO A 327 -7.21 -11.43 -29.19
CA PRO A 327 -7.73 -12.03 -27.96
C PRO A 327 -7.31 -11.17 -26.75
N GLY A 328 -8.16 -11.11 -25.72
CA GLY A 328 -7.99 -10.21 -24.56
C GLY A 328 -8.33 -8.73 -24.83
N SER A 329 -8.36 -8.28 -26.09
CA SER A 329 -8.65 -6.88 -26.45
C SER A 329 -10.13 -6.54 -26.33
N MET A 330 -10.54 -6.20 -25.09
CA MET A 330 -11.57 -5.21 -24.71
C MET A 330 -12.00 -5.46 -23.26
N GLY A 331 -11.29 -4.86 -22.30
CA GLY A 331 -11.90 -4.52 -21.02
C GLY A 331 -12.88 -3.37 -21.24
N THR A 332 -14.11 -3.48 -20.74
CA THR A 332 -15.04 -2.33 -20.71
C THR A 332 -14.48 -1.21 -19.84
N VAL A 333 -14.80 0.05 -20.13
CA VAL A 333 -14.19 1.27 -19.54
C VAL A 333 -14.08 1.27 -18.01
N GLY A 334 -14.95 0.54 -17.29
CA GLY A 334 -14.82 0.34 -15.83
C GLY A 334 -13.50 -0.29 -15.37
N ASP A 335 -12.84 -1.13 -16.19
CA ASP A 335 -11.52 -1.69 -15.87
C ASP A 335 -10.39 -0.62 -15.95
N LYS A 336 -10.66 0.61 -16.45
CA LYS A 336 -9.69 1.73 -16.41
C LYS A 336 -9.57 2.40 -15.03
N LEU A 337 -10.49 2.12 -14.10
CA LEU A 337 -10.54 2.77 -12.77
C LEU A 337 -10.23 1.82 -11.60
N GLY A 338 -9.88 0.55 -11.87
CA GLY A 338 -9.44 -0.37 -10.83
C GLY A 338 -9.33 -1.83 -11.28
N ASP A 339 -8.21 -2.21 -11.92
CA ASP A 339 -7.77 -3.61 -12.05
C ASP A 339 -6.30 -3.66 -12.56
N ASN A 340 -5.33 -3.25 -11.73
CA ASN A 340 -3.91 -3.13 -12.13
C ASN A 340 -3.05 -4.34 -11.68
N TYR A 341 -3.44 -5.57 -12.08
CA TYR A 341 -2.68 -6.79 -11.75
C TYR A 341 -2.47 -7.73 -12.95
N GLY A 342 -1.17 -7.95 -13.23
CA GLY A 342 -0.57 -8.67 -14.35
C GLY A 342 -1.15 -10.03 -14.78
N VAL A 343 -1.38 -10.13 -16.09
CA VAL A 343 -0.52 -10.96 -16.98
C VAL A 343 -0.33 -10.15 -18.27
N VAL A 344 0.91 -9.78 -18.62
CA VAL A 344 1.19 -9.19 -19.95
C VAL A 344 1.37 -10.34 -20.93
N ILE A 345 0.51 -10.39 -21.94
CA ILE A 345 0.59 -11.36 -23.04
C ILE A 345 0.78 -10.54 -24.32
N ILE A 346 1.72 -10.96 -25.18
CA ILE A 346 2.11 -10.23 -26.38
C ILE A 346 1.83 -11.06 -27.63
N ASN A 347 1.24 -10.42 -28.64
CA ASN A 347 0.98 -11.04 -29.93
C ASN A 347 2.16 -10.77 -30.86
N VAL A 348 2.72 -11.78 -31.50
CA VAL A 348 3.74 -11.59 -32.54
C VAL A 348 3.03 -11.17 -33.83
N VAL A 349 3.11 -9.88 -34.19
CA VAL A 349 2.38 -9.30 -35.34
C VAL A 349 3.06 -9.64 -36.65
N ARG A 350 4.40 -9.52 -36.68
CA ARG A 350 5.22 -9.70 -37.88
C ARG A 350 6.61 -10.18 -37.48
N ARG A 351 7.17 -11.14 -38.20
CA ARG A 351 8.60 -11.45 -38.15
C ARG A 351 9.37 -10.63 -39.16
N SER A 352 10.63 -10.39 -38.82
CA SER A 352 11.61 -9.79 -39.72
C SER A 352 12.65 -10.83 -40.17
N VAL A 353 12.54 -12.09 -39.71
CA VAL A 353 13.60 -13.13 -39.77
C VAL A 353 13.03 -14.50 -40.13
N LYS A 354 13.80 -15.31 -40.87
CA LYS A 354 13.43 -16.65 -41.35
C LYS A 354 14.32 -17.73 -40.70
N PRO A 355 13.94 -19.02 -40.73
CA PRO A 355 14.86 -20.09 -40.35
C PRO A 355 16.11 -20.07 -41.23
N GLN A 356 17.27 -20.35 -40.64
CA GLN A 356 18.61 -20.35 -41.24
C GLN A 356 19.09 -19.01 -41.84
N SER A 357 18.47 -17.87 -41.51
CA SER A 357 19.11 -16.58 -41.79
C SER A 357 20.11 -16.21 -40.69
N PRO A 358 21.28 -15.64 -41.04
CA PRO A 358 22.13 -14.97 -40.06
C PRO A 358 21.39 -13.77 -39.47
N ILE A 359 21.67 -13.46 -38.22
CA ILE A 359 21.12 -12.31 -37.51
C ILE A 359 22.20 -11.68 -36.64
N GLY A 360 22.32 -10.36 -36.71
CA GLY A 360 23.18 -9.59 -35.82
C GLY A 360 22.51 -9.30 -34.48
N SER A 361 23.31 -8.97 -33.48
CA SER A 361 22.84 -8.32 -32.26
C SER A 361 22.09 -7.01 -32.60
N PHE A 362 20.98 -6.78 -31.92
CA PHE A 362 19.97 -5.73 -32.16
C PHE A 362 19.23 -5.73 -33.51
N ASP A 363 19.46 -6.69 -34.41
CA ASP A 363 18.57 -6.87 -35.56
C ASP A 363 17.15 -7.26 -35.11
N PRO A 364 16.09 -6.78 -35.77
CA PRO A 364 14.72 -7.08 -35.39
C PRO A 364 14.40 -8.57 -35.59
N LEU A 365 14.00 -9.27 -34.52
CA LEU A 365 13.47 -10.63 -34.58
C LEU A 365 12.00 -10.62 -35.01
N CYS A 366 11.19 -9.83 -34.30
CA CYS A 366 9.77 -9.69 -34.57
C CYS A 366 9.16 -8.44 -33.91
N GLU A 367 8.16 -7.86 -34.58
CA GLU A 367 7.29 -6.86 -33.99
C GLU A 367 6.24 -7.55 -33.11
N VAL A 368 6.16 -7.15 -31.84
CA VAL A 368 5.13 -7.64 -30.91
C VAL A 368 4.17 -6.52 -30.51
N GLN A 369 2.89 -6.85 -30.42
CA GLN A 369 1.85 -5.93 -29.98
C GLN A 369 1.31 -6.35 -28.62
N SER A 370 1.43 -5.44 -27.66
CA SER A 370 0.76 -5.49 -26.37
C SER A 370 -0.58 -4.75 -26.41
N ASP A 371 -1.33 -4.75 -25.32
CA ASP A 371 -2.55 -3.97 -25.13
C ASP A 371 -2.31 -2.45 -25.10
N LYS A 372 -1.06 -1.99 -25.03
CA LYS A 372 -0.67 -0.59 -24.77
C LYS A 372 0.32 0.01 -25.79
N ALA A 373 1.07 -0.81 -26.51
CA ALA A 373 2.02 -0.40 -27.54
C ALA A 373 2.41 -1.58 -28.44
N SER A 374 2.75 -1.31 -29.71
CA SER A 374 3.64 -2.19 -30.47
C SER A 374 5.10 -1.85 -30.13
N VAL A 375 5.94 -2.89 -30.04
CA VAL A 375 7.36 -2.81 -29.71
C VAL A 375 8.08 -3.85 -30.56
N GLU A 376 9.19 -3.47 -31.16
CA GLU A 376 10.05 -4.39 -31.90
C GLU A 376 10.98 -5.12 -30.93
N ILE A 377 10.95 -6.46 -30.94
CA ILE A 377 11.90 -7.30 -30.19
C ILE A 377 13.07 -7.59 -31.13
N THR A 378 14.27 -7.24 -30.69
CA THR A 378 15.52 -7.46 -31.41
C THR A 378 16.31 -8.65 -30.86
N SER A 379 17.27 -9.16 -31.65
CA SER A 379 18.15 -10.25 -31.23
C SER A 379 19.14 -9.77 -30.16
N PRO A 380 19.39 -10.57 -29.10
CA PRO A 380 20.43 -10.27 -28.10
C PRO A 380 21.80 -10.90 -28.44
N PHE A 381 21.92 -11.65 -29.54
CA PHE A 381 23.15 -12.36 -29.93
C PHE A 381 23.33 -12.35 -31.45
N ASP A 382 24.58 -12.31 -31.91
CA ASP A 382 24.98 -12.62 -33.28
C ASP A 382 24.95 -14.14 -33.52
N GLY A 383 24.42 -14.60 -34.64
CA GLY A 383 24.41 -16.02 -34.99
C GLY A 383 23.42 -16.39 -36.10
N VAL A 384 23.16 -17.68 -36.29
CA VAL A 384 22.19 -18.17 -37.29
C VAL A 384 20.93 -18.66 -36.59
N VAL A 385 19.75 -18.24 -37.05
CA VAL A 385 18.48 -18.66 -36.46
C VAL A 385 18.16 -20.12 -36.82
N LYS A 386 18.52 -21.05 -35.94
CA LYS A 386 18.38 -22.50 -36.13
C LYS A 386 16.92 -22.96 -36.18
N GLU A 387 16.09 -22.46 -35.26
CA GLU A 387 14.68 -22.86 -35.13
C GLU A 387 13.79 -21.69 -34.67
N LEU A 388 12.59 -21.55 -35.26
CA LEU A 388 11.60 -20.55 -34.87
C LEU A 388 10.50 -21.19 -34.01
N LEU A 389 10.51 -20.91 -32.70
CA LEU A 389 9.67 -21.59 -31.72
C LEU A 389 8.18 -21.19 -31.75
N VAL A 390 7.82 -20.06 -32.41
CA VAL A 390 6.53 -19.39 -32.15
C VAL A 390 5.61 -19.16 -33.35
N GLN A 391 6.03 -19.25 -34.63
CA GLN A 391 5.21 -18.82 -35.80
C GLN A 391 4.78 -17.31 -35.79
N GLU A 392 4.14 -16.79 -36.84
CA GLU A 392 3.56 -15.43 -36.90
C GLU A 392 2.08 -15.45 -36.47
N GLY A 393 1.58 -14.37 -35.87
CA GLY A 393 0.20 -14.31 -35.34
C GLY A 393 -0.04 -15.14 -34.08
N HIS A 394 0.98 -15.87 -33.62
CA HIS A 394 0.95 -16.61 -32.36
C HIS A 394 1.27 -15.71 -31.17
N ILE A 395 1.07 -16.26 -29.99
CA ILE A 395 1.02 -15.50 -28.75
C ILE A 395 2.04 -16.03 -27.76
N ALA A 396 3.03 -15.18 -27.46
CA ALA A 396 4.07 -15.47 -26.49
C ALA A 396 3.73 -14.84 -25.13
N LYS A 397 3.97 -15.59 -24.05
CA LYS A 397 4.02 -15.03 -22.70
C LYS A 397 5.38 -14.37 -22.50
N VAL A 398 5.43 -13.33 -21.67
CA VAL A 398 6.72 -12.77 -21.22
C VAL A 398 7.52 -13.86 -20.50
N GLY A 399 8.67 -14.26 -21.08
CA GLY A 399 9.51 -15.37 -20.62
C GLY A 399 9.39 -16.67 -21.45
N GLU A 400 8.56 -16.69 -22.51
CA GLU A 400 8.46 -17.80 -23.48
C GLU A 400 9.47 -17.59 -24.62
N GLY A 401 10.17 -18.66 -25.04
CA GLY A 401 11.25 -18.57 -26.04
C GLY A 401 10.72 -18.28 -27.46
N LEU A 402 11.33 -17.33 -28.17
CA LEU A 402 10.88 -16.89 -29.51
C LEU A 402 11.55 -17.65 -30.66
N CYS A 403 12.84 -17.95 -30.53
CA CYS A 403 13.65 -18.70 -31.49
C CYS A 403 14.91 -19.26 -30.80
N VAL A 404 15.59 -20.18 -31.47
CA VAL A 404 16.90 -20.71 -31.11
C VAL A 404 17.92 -20.12 -32.09
N ILE A 405 18.96 -19.47 -31.55
CA ILE A 405 20.07 -18.89 -32.31
C ILE A 405 21.30 -19.73 -32.04
N GLU A 406 21.96 -20.18 -33.10
CA GLU A 406 23.22 -20.91 -33.07
C GLU A 406 24.36 -19.90 -33.24
N VAL A 407 25.19 -19.80 -32.21
CA VAL A 407 26.32 -18.86 -32.12
C VAL A 407 27.59 -19.67 -32.35
N GLU A 408 28.38 -19.32 -33.35
CA GLU A 408 29.65 -19.99 -33.64
C GLU A 408 30.76 -19.41 -32.75
N GLU A 409 31.42 -20.27 -31.95
CA GLU A 409 32.72 -19.94 -31.33
C GLU A 409 33.84 -20.15 -32.37
N ASP A 410 34.88 -19.30 -32.34
CA ASP A 410 35.95 -19.24 -33.34
C ASP A 410 36.58 -20.61 -33.70
N ALA A 411 36.38 -21.04 -34.95
CA ALA A 411 37.19 -22.06 -35.62
C ALA A 411 37.22 -21.86 -37.16
N ASP A 412 38.16 -21.02 -37.61
CA ASP A 412 38.76 -20.93 -38.95
C ASP A 412 37.90 -21.03 -40.25
N SER A 413 37.99 -19.94 -41.02
CA SER A 413 38.24 -19.90 -42.48
C SER A 413 37.08 -19.85 -43.52
N ALA A 414 36.94 -18.63 -44.07
CA ALA A 414 37.09 -18.30 -45.51
C ALA A 414 35.88 -18.20 -46.49
N SER A 415 35.87 -17.03 -47.14
CA SER A 415 35.49 -16.74 -48.54
C SER A 415 34.00 -16.56 -48.96
N SER A 416 33.67 -15.28 -49.23
CA SER A 416 33.08 -14.70 -50.47
C SER A 416 31.90 -15.39 -51.19
N GLY A 417 30.85 -14.71 -51.67
CA GLY A 417 30.51 -13.27 -51.69
C GLY A 417 29.87 -12.88 -53.03
N ASP A 418 28.88 -11.97 -53.05
CA ASP A 418 28.71 -10.93 -54.10
C ASP A 418 27.60 -9.90 -53.76
N GLU A 419 27.69 -8.72 -54.37
CA GLU A 419 26.77 -7.57 -54.28
C GLU A 419 25.85 -7.53 -55.55
N PRO A 420 25.15 -6.44 -55.96
CA PRO A 420 24.53 -5.29 -55.26
C PRO A 420 23.04 -5.03 -55.70
N VAL A 421 22.45 -3.87 -55.30
CA VAL A 421 21.83 -2.83 -56.19
C VAL A 421 20.60 -2.07 -55.60
N SER A 422 20.86 -0.78 -55.29
CA SER A 422 20.01 0.44 -55.37
C SER A 422 18.63 0.61 -54.69
N ALA A 423 18.47 1.77 -54.04
CA ALA A 423 17.19 2.44 -53.71
C ALA A 423 16.55 3.15 -54.93
N PRO A 424 15.36 3.78 -54.78
CA PRO A 424 15.41 5.24 -54.56
C PRO A 424 14.34 5.84 -53.61
N SER A 425 14.54 7.13 -53.32
CA SER A 425 13.81 8.06 -52.45
C SER A 425 12.55 8.71 -53.06
N SER A 426 11.65 9.28 -52.22
CA SER A 426 11.32 10.74 -52.26
C SER A 426 10.25 11.20 -51.25
N THR A 427 10.61 12.22 -50.44
CA THR A 427 9.76 13.31 -49.90
C THR A 427 9.48 14.35 -51.01
N PRO A 428 8.43 15.22 -50.96
CA PRO A 428 8.29 16.34 -49.99
C PRO A 428 6.79 16.58 -49.57
N ASP A 429 6.35 17.65 -48.90
CA ASP A 429 6.92 19.00 -48.77
C ASP A 429 6.49 19.80 -47.51
N THR A 430 7.15 20.94 -47.32
CA THR A 430 7.07 21.87 -46.19
C THR A 430 6.32 23.15 -46.56
N THR A 431 5.72 23.85 -45.59
CA THR A 431 5.72 25.33 -45.65
C THR A 431 5.71 25.96 -44.26
N LEU A 432 6.65 26.87 -44.02
CA LEU A 432 6.73 27.70 -42.82
C LEU A 432 5.89 28.98 -43.00
N GLN A 433 5.59 29.69 -41.90
CA GLN A 433 6.20 31.02 -41.74
C GLN A 433 6.18 31.54 -40.29
N THR A 434 6.89 32.65 -40.09
CA THR A 434 7.61 33.03 -38.87
C THR A 434 7.41 34.51 -38.59
N LYS A 435 7.46 34.96 -37.33
CA LYS A 435 8.20 36.20 -37.01
C LYS A 435 8.65 36.31 -35.56
N THR A 436 9.68 37.14 -35.39
CA THR A 436 10.61 37.20 -34.25
C THR A 436 10.81 38.66 -33.84
N THR A 437 11.14 38.91 -32.58
CA THR A 437 11.93 40.08 -32.17
C THR A 437 12.95 39.68 -31.11
N SER A 438 14.06 40.41 -31.03
CA SER A 438 15.35 39.95 -30.46
C SER A 438 15.94 40.96 -29.46
N ALA A 439 16.75 40.49 -28.50
CA ALA A 439 17.70 41.30 -27.73
C ALA A 439 18.82 40.45 -27.08
N THR A 440 19.96 40.38 -27.78
CA THR A 440 21.37 40.59 -27.34
C THR A 440 21.93 40.11 -25.97
N GLU A 441 23.13 39.51 -26.06
CA GLU A 441 24.25 39.41 -25.08
C GLU A 441 24.25 38.37 -23.93
N GLY A 442 25.46 37.80 -23.69
CA GLY A 442 25.78 36.99 -22.51
C GLY A 442 26.19 35.54 -22.76
N SER A 443 27.28 35.27 -23.50
CA SER A 443 27.84 33.91 -23.59
C SER A 443 28.57 33.53 -22.29
N TYR A 444 27.89 32.79 -21.42
CA TYR A 444 28.50 32.07 -20.30
C TYR A 444 27.92 30.66 -20.25
N THR A 445 28.63 29.69 -20.84
CA THR A 445 28.32 28.26 -20.66
C THR A 445 28.80 27.81 -19.28
N PRO A 446 27.90 27.55 -18.30
CA PRO A 446 28.35 26.93 -17.06
C PRO A 446 28.90 25.53 -17.36
N PRO A 447 29.98 25.09 -16.68
CA PRO A 447 30.57 23.78 -16.92
C PRO A 447 29.53 22.69 -16.64
N SER A 448 29.20 21.90 -17.67
CA SER A 448 28.28 20.78 -17.56
C SER A 448 28.82 19.76 -16.54
N PRO A 449 28.02 19.29 -15.57
CA PRO A 449 28.52 18.41 -14.52
C PRO A 449 29.04 17.11 -15.11
N THR A 450 30.32 16.80 -14.89
CA THR A 450 30.98 15.59 -15.39
C THR A 450 30.23 14.34 -14.91
N ARG A 451 29.64 13.62 -15.87
CA ARG A 451 28.98 12.33 -15.64
C ARG A 451 29.99 11.38 -15.01
N ARG A 452 29.71 10.89 -13.80
CA ARG A 452 30.51 9.79 -13.23
C ARG A 452 30.31 8.55 -14.09
N HIS A 453 31.38 8.06 -14.71
CA HIS A 453 31.36 6.84 -15.50
C HIS A 453 30.80 5.67 -14.68
N HIS A 454 29.90 4.93 -15.30
CA HIS A 454 29.28 3.77 -14.67
C HIS A 454 30.29 2.59 -14.63
N PRO A 455 30.18 1.63 -13.69
CA PRO A 455 31.13 0.51 -13.65
C PRO A 455 31.04 -0.43 -14.85
N LEU A 456 29.93 -0.37 -15.60
CA LEU A 456 29.69 -1.04 -16.90
C LEU A 456 29.66 0.00 -18.05
N ASP A 457 30.41 1.09 -17.94
CA ASP A 457 30.55 2.07 -19.02
C ASP A 457 31.62 1.57 -20.00
N PRO A 458 31.30 1.33 -21.29
CA PRO A 458 32.28 0.85 -22.27
C PRO A 458 33.48 1.79 -22.44
N ALA A 459 33.32 3.08 -22.13
CA ALA A 459 34.39 4.07 -22.20
C ALA A 459 35.35 4.04 -20.98
N ARG A 460 35.21 3.07 -20.06
CA ARG A 460 36.08 2.93 -18.89
C ARG A 460 37.37 2.18 -19.26
N PRO A 461 38.57 2.74 -18.98
CA PRO A 461 39.83 2.02 -19.20
C PRO A 461 39.87 0.66 -18.48
N ALA A 462 40.18 -0.39 -19.23
CA ALA A 462 40.05 -1.79 -18.79
C ALA A 462 41.00 -2.22 -17.66
N GLU A 463 42.05 -1.45 -17.38
CA GLU A 463 43.06 -1.75 -16.36
C GLU A 463 42.49 -1.90 -14.94
N ALA A 464 41.31 -1.30 -14.66
CA ALA A 464 40.69 -1.32 -13.34
C ALA A 464 40.03 -2.67 -12.94
N LEU A 465 39.80 -3.61 -13.86
CA LEU A 465 39.25 -4.94 -13.53
C LEU A 465 40.31 -6.05 -13.51
N SER A 466 41.33 -5.99 -14.37
CA SER A 466 42.39 -7.02 -14.47
C SER A 466 43.21 -7.16 -13.16
N ALA A 467 43.52 -6.05 -12.51
CA ALA A 467 44.36 -6.01 -11.31
C ALA A 467 43.80 -6.77 -10.08
N ALA A 468 42.52 -7.17 -10.09
CA ALA A 468 41.87 -7.87 -8.99
C ALA A 468 42.01 -9.41 -9.05
N THR A 469 42.33 -9.99 -10.21
CA THR A 469 42.24 -11.44 -10.43
C THR A 469 43.59 -12.16 -10.32
N VAL A 470 44.70 -11.46 -10.57
CA VAL A 470 46.06 -12.07 -10.58
C VAL A 470 46.69 -12.17 -9.18
N ARG A 471 46.23 -11.37 -8.19
CA ARG A 471 46.85 -11.31 -6.84
C ARG A 471 46.27 -12.32 -5.86
N ARG A 472 46.31 -13.62 -6.18
CA ARG A 472 45.95 -14.68 -5.22
C ARG A 472 46.94 -15.82 -5.03
N ASP A 473 47.85 -16.02 -5.98
CA ASP A 473 48.95 -16.97 -5.84
C ASP A 473 50.29 -16.24 -6.00
N GLU A 474 50.83 -15.78 -4.87
CA GLU A 474 52.23 -15.98 -4.45
C GLU A 474 52.51 -15.28 -3.10
N LYS A 475 53.38 -15.89 -2.28
CA LYS A 475 53.69 -15.44 -0.92
C LYS A 475 55.17 -15.02 -0.82
N HIS A 476 55.41 -13.86 -0.20
CA HIS A 476 56.73 -13.32 0.19
C HIS A 476 57.77 -12.99 -0.91
N LYS A 477 58.02 -11.69 -1.09
CA LYS A 477 59.11 -10.97 -0.38
C LYS A 477 58.86 -9.46 -0.45
N GLY A 478 59.36 -8.71 0.54
CA GLY A 478 59.04 -7.28 0.69
C GLY A 478 60.01 -6.36 -0.03
N PHE A 479 59.54 -5.16 -0.36
CA PHE A 479 60.32 -3.91 -0.32
C PHE A 479 59.35 -2.72 -0.14
N GLU A 480 59.87 -1.59 0.30
CA GLU A 480 59.08 -0.45 0.83
C GLU A 480 58.51 0.49 -0.25
N LYS A 481 57.68 1.45 0.20
CA LYS A 481 57.06 2.48 -0.65
C LYS A 481 58.10 3.44 -1.25
N GLY A 482 58.01 3.67 -2.56
CA GLY A 482 58.54 4.84 -3.26
C GLY A 482 57.56 5.24 -4.37
N GLY A 483 57.37 6.54 -4.61
CA GLY A 483 56.34 7.03 -5.54
C GLY A 483 56.66 6.76 -7.02
N ASN A 484 55.61 6.66 -7.85
CA ASN A 484 55.76 6.69 -9.31
C ASN A 484 56.41 8.01 -9.74
N GLN A 485 57.67 7.94 -10.17
CA GLN A 485 58.32 8.98 -10.96
C GLN A 485 59.06 8.28 -12.10
N ALA A 486 58.88 8.74 -13.34
CA ALA A 486 59.58 8.21 -14.50
C ALA A 486 61.12 8.12 -14.30
N LEU A 487 61.67 6.91 -14.29
CA LEU A 487 63.11 6.70 -14.22
C LEU A 487 63.73 7.00 -15.60
N ALA A 488 64.47 8.10 -15.71
CA ALA A 488 65.12 8.52 -16.95
C ALA A 488 66.40 9.30 -16.62
N THR A 489 67.47 9.11 -17.41
CA THR A 489 68.74 9.84 -17.21
C THR A 489 68.59 11.32 -17.59
N PRO A 490 69.41 12.24 -17.03
CA PRO A 490 69.29 13.68 -17.32
C PRO A 490 69.37 14.03 -18.81
N SER A 491 70.17 13.29 -19.59
CA SER A 491 70.26 13.45 -21.05
C SER A 491 68.96 13.08 -21.76
N VAL A 492 68.32 11.97 -21.38
CA VAL A 492 67.01 11.55 -21.91
C VAL A 492 65.90 12.53 -21.51
N ARG A 493 65.93 13.04 -20.27
CA ARG A 493 65.01 14.10 -19.78
C ARG A 493 65.20 15.46 -20.45
N HIS A 494 66.42 15.77 -20.91
CA HIS A 494 66.69 16.96 -21.72
C HIS A 494 66.22 16.75 -23.17
N TYR A 495 66.47 15.56 -23.73
CA TYR A 495 66.03 15.20 -25.07
C TYR A 495 64.50 15.24 -25.20
N ALA A 496 63.75 14.63 -24.27
CA ALA A 496 62.29 14.70 -24.23
C ALA A 496 61.77 16.14 -24.28
N ARG A 497 62.29 17.02 -23.43
CA ARG A 497 61.90 18.44 -23.40
C ARG A 497 62.29 19.20 -24.68
N SER A 498 63.43 18.87 -25.29
CA SER A 498 63.81 19.44 -26.59
C SER A 498 62.90 19.02 -27.75
N GLN A 499 62.16 17.92 -27.58
CA GLN A 499 61.14 17.41 -28.51
C GLN A 499 59.70 17.75 -28.05
N GLY A 500 59.52 18.69 -27.11
CA GLY A 500 58.20 19.16 -26.66
C GLY A 500 57.50 18.28 -25.62
N ILE A 501 58.11 17.17 -25.17
CA ILE A 501 57.53 16.24 -24.19
C ILE A 501 57.89 16.72 -22.78
N ALA A 502 56.94 17.37 -22.11
CA ALA A 502 57.12 17.92 -20.75
C ALA A 502 56.86 16.88 -19.64
N ASP A 503 55.92 15.96 -19.87
CA ASP A 503 55.58 14.88 -18.94
C ASP A 503 56.13 13.54 -19.46
N LEU A 504 56.87 12.84 -18.61
CA LEU A 504 57.53 11.58 -18.92
C LEU A 504 56.75 10.36 -18.38
N ASP A 505 55.75 10.57 -17.53
CA ASP A 505 55.00 9.46 -16.93
C ASP A 505 54.11 8.76 -17.98
N ALA A 506 53.78 9.45 -19.08
CA ALA A 506 53.12 8.89 -20.27
C ALA A 506 53.98 7.87 -21.07
N LEU A 507 55.26 7.73 -20.76
CA LEU A 507 56.21 6.80 -21.39
C LEU A 507 56.60 5.63 -20.45
N MET A 508 55.87 5.44 -19.35
CA MET A 508 56.13 4.36 -18.40
C MET A 508 55.33 3.08 -18.73
N PRO A 509 55.90 1.87 -18.50
CA PRO A 509 57.30 1.60 -18.18
C PRO A 509 58.21 1.72 -19.42
N GLY A 510 59.37 2.35 -19.26
CA GLY A 510 60.35 2.47 -20.35
C GLY A 510 61.09 1.17 -20.65
N SER A 511 61.67 1.04 -21.86
CA SER A 511 62.25 -0.22 -22.34
C SER A 511 63.56 -0.62 -21.65
N GLY A 512 64.20 0.31 -20.94
CA GLY A 512 65.49 0.12 -20.27
C GLY A 512 65.41 -0.70 -18.98
N ARG A 513 66.55 -1.28 -18.59
CA ARG A 513 66.67 -2.17 -17.42
C ARG A 513 66.16 -1.49 -16.14
N GLY A 514 65.11 -2.06 -15.54
CA GLY A 514 64.42 -1.52 -14.36
C GLY A 514 63.26 -0.54 -14.68
N GLY A 515 62.66 -0.62 -15.87
CA GLY A 515 61.55 0.24 -16.29
C GLY A 515 62.00 1.67 -16.64
N ARG A 516 63.26 1.83 -17.03
CA ARG A 516 63.89 3.12 -17.32
C ARG A 516 63.55 3.56 -18.74
N ILE A 517 63.12 4.80 -18.92
CA ILE A 517 62.90 5.39 -20.24
C ILE A 517 64.25 5.65 -20.92
N GLU A 518 64.40 5.11 -22.12
CA GLU A 518 65.55 5.33 -22.99
C GLU A 518 65.20 6.26 -24.16
N ARG A 519 66.22 6.69 -24.91
CA ARG A 519 66.02 7.60 -26.05
C ARG A 519 65.11 6.98 -27.12
N ALA A 520 65.20 5.66 -27.32
CA ALA A 520 64.38 4.91 -28.26
C ALA A 520 62.87 4.99 -27.95
N ASP A 521 62.48 5.08 -26.67
CA ASP A 521 61.08 5.20 -26.26
C ASP A 521 60.49 6.56 -26.71
N ILE A 522 61.28 7.63 -26.58
CA ILE A 522 60.92 8.97 -27.04
C ILE A 522 60.81 9.03 -28.57
N ASP A 523 61.81 8.48 -29.27
CA ASP A 523 61.81 8.44 -30.74
C ASP A 523 60.66 7.56 -31.28
N GLY A 524 60.30 6.49 -30.56
CA GLY A 524 59.14 5.63 -30.86
C GLY A 524 57.80 6.34 -30.61
N TYR A 525 57.69 7.14 -29.56
CA TYR A 525 56.53 7.97 -29.27
C TYR A 525 56.32 9.06 -30.34
N LEU A 526 57.39 9.77 -30.72
CA LEU A 526 57.34 10.81 -31.76
C LEU A 526 56.91 10.22 -33.13
N LYS A 527 57.45 9.04 -33.50
CA LYS A 527 57.01 8.30 -34.70
C LYS A 527 55.54 7.89 -34.63
N ARG A 528 55.01 7.59 -33.43
CA ARG A 528 53.59 7.25 -33.23
C ARG A 528 52.69 8.48 -33.36
N SER A 529 53.09 9.62 -32.79
CA SER A 529 52.36 10.90 -32.96
C SER A 529 52.36 11.38 -34.42
N GLN A 530 53.50 11.34 -35.12
CA GLN A 530 53.56 11.73 -36.54
C GLN A 530 52.68 10.86 -37.44
N LYS A 531 52.54 9.55 -37.12
CA LYS A 531 51.61 8.65 -37.81
C LYS A 531 50.13 8.92 -37.47
N SER A 532 49.85 9.68 -36.41
CA SER A 532 48.50 10.05 -35.98
C SER A 532 48.03 11.41 -36.51
N GLU A 533 48.94 12.28 -36.97
CA GLU A 533 48.59 13.61 -37.52
C GLU A 533 48.41 13.64 -39.04
N THR A 534 48.77 12.57 -39.76
CA THR A 534 48.58 12.45 -41.23
C THR A 534 47.25 11.79 -41.63
N SER A 535 46.25 11.74 -40.75
CA SER A 535 44.90 11.24 -41.06
C SER A 535 43.80 12.11 -40.45
N ALA A 536 43.64 13.33 -40.99
CA ALA A 536 42.60 14.27 -40.56
C ALA A 536 41.98 15.04 -41.75
N ALA A 537 41.32 14.32 -42.69
CA ALA A 537 40.34 14.90 -43.62
C ALA A 537 39.53 13.84 -44.40
N THR A 538 38.65 13.10 -43.73
CA THR A 538 37.46 12.50 -44.36
C THR A 538 36.38 12.43 -43.29
N PRO A 539 35.12 12.82 -43.56
CA PRO A 539 34.04 12.62 -42.61
C PRO A 539 33.75 11.12 -42.51
N ALA A 540 34.42 10.45 -41.58
CA ALA A 540 34.12 9.07 -41.24
C ALA A 540 32.63 9.00 -40.89
N LYS A 541 31.89 8.12 -41.60
CA LYS A 541 30.55 7.71 -41.17
C LYS A 541 30.68 7.34 -39.70
N LYS A 542 29.80 7.91 -38.87
CA LYS A 542 29.75 7.60 -37.45
C LYS A 542 29.33 6.14 -37.33
N ASP A 543 30.31 5.27 -37.14
CA ASP A 543 30.08 3.84 -37.03
C ASP A 543 29.10 3.62 -35.88
N LEU A 544 28.02 2.89 -36.17
CA LEU A 544 27.02 2.56 -35.16
C LEU A 544 27.65 1.46 -34.32
N GLY A 545 28.40 1.90 -33.29
CA GLY A 545 29.35 1.06 -32.58
C GLY A 545 28.76 -0.28 -32.17
N GLN A 546 29.46 -1.35 -32.56
CA GLN A 546 29.13 -2.74 -32.27
C GLN A 546 28.84 -2.95 -30.79
N ASP A 547 28.00 -3.95 -30.50
CA ASP A 547 27.57 -4.22 -29.14
C ASP A 547 28.69 -4.74 -28.27
N VAL A 548 28.97 -4.00 -27.20
CA VAL A 548 30.00 -4.39 -26.24
C VAL A 548 29.36 -5.29 -25.18
N VAL A 549 29.59 -6.60 -25.32
CA VAL A 549 29.24 -7.57 -24.28
C VAL A 549 30.11 -7.33 -23.04
N ILE A 550 29.48 -6.96 -21.92
CA ILE A 550 30.18 -6.70 -20.64
C ILE A 550 29.73 -7.72 -19.59
N GLU A 551 30.66 -8.55 -19.13
CA GLU A 551 30.38 -9.51 -18.05
C GLU A 551 29.98 -8.85 -16.73
N MET A 552 29.08 -9.49 -15.98
CA MET A 552 28.64 -8.98 -14.68
C MET A 552 29.64 -9.30 -13.58
N GLY A 553 30.38 -8.29 -13.13
CA GLY A 553 31.23 -8.39 -11.95
C GLY A 553 30.50 -8.90 -10.69
N ARG A 554 31.24 -9.61 -9.83
CA ARG A 554 30.77 -10.37 -8.65
C ARG A 554 29.65 -9.72 -7.82
N THR A 555 29.74 -8.43 -7.54
CA THR A 555 28.73 -7.69 -6.75
C THR A 555 27.38 -7.59 -7.47
N ARG A 556 27.40 -7.39 -8.80
CA ARG A 556 26.17 -7.32 -9.61
C ARG A 556 25.55 -8.69 -9.84
N TRP A 557 26.37 -9.73 -10.02
CA TRP A 557 25.90 -11.12 -10.01
C TRP A 557 25.20 -11.49 -8.69
N GLY A 558 25.79 -11.12 -7.54
CA GLY A 558 25.16 -11.28 -6.23
C GLY A 558 23.84 -10.52 -6.10
N MET A 559 23.78 -9.29 -6.59
CA MET A 559 22.55 -8.48 -6.64
C MET A 559 21.48 -9.13 -7.54
N TRP A 560 21.82 -9.62 -8.73
CA TRP A 560 20.89 -10.34 -9.62
C TRP A 560 20.30 -11.55 -8.91
N LYS A 561 21.13 -12.44 -8.35
CA LYS A 561 20.67 -13.61 -7.60
C LYS A 561 19.71 -13.24 -6.46
N SER A 562 20.03 -12.18 -5.70
CA SER A 562 19.18 -11.70 -4.60
C SER A 562 17.85 -11.09 -5.09
N MET A 563 17.89 -10.31 -6.18
CA MET A 563 16.71 -9.66 -6.76
C MET A 563 15.77 -10.66 -7.45
N THR A 564 16.30 -11.69 -8.13
CA THR A 564 15.47 -12.81 -8.62
C THR A 564 14.78 -13.50 -7.46
N LYS A 565 15.49 -13.77 -6.36
CA LYS A 565 14.89 -14.39 -5.17
C LYS A 565 13.88 -13.51 -4.41
N SER A 566 13.91 -12.18 -4.62
CA SER A 566 12.88 -11.27 -4.09
C SER A 566 11.47 -11.53 -4.66
N LEU A 567 11.39 -12.16 -5.85
CA LEU A 567 10.11 -12.48 -6.51
C LEU A 567 9.32 -13.56 -5.76
N GLU A 568 9.96 -14.34 -4.89
CA GLU A 568 9.31 -15.32 -4.01
C GLU A 568 8.53 -14.68 -2.85
N ILE A 569 8.77 -13.39 -2.56
CA ILE A 569 8.14 -12.68 -1.45
C ILE A 569 6.86 -11.99 -1.96
N PRO A 570 5.67 -12.27 -1.40
CA PRO A 570 4.45 -11.56 -1.75
C PRO A 570 4.46 -10.18 -1.10
N LEU A 571 5.03 -9.20 -1.83
CA LEU A 571 5.13 -7.82 -1.38
C LEU A 571 3.86 -7.03 -1.66
N PHE A 572 3.40 -6.28 -0.68
CA PHE A 572 2.43 -5.20 -0.86
C PHE A 572 3.07 -3.85 -0.53
N GLY A 573 2.55 -2.78 -1.15
CA GLY A 573 3.07 -1.43 -0.98
C GLY A 573 2.12 -0.51 -0.21
N TYR A 574 2.70 0.45 0.51
CA TYR A 574 1.96 1.53 1.19
C TYR A 574 2.75 2.83 1.06
N SER A 575 2.10 3.92 0.65
CA SER A 575 2.77 5.22 0.46
C SER A 575 2.09 6.30 1.30
N ALA A 576 2.89 7.14 1.95
CA ALA A 576 2.43 8.24 2.78
C ALA A 576 3.33 9.46 2.61
N THR A 577 2.80 10.65 2.85
CA THR A 577 3.60 11.87 3.06
C THR A 577 3.89 12.05 4.55
N LEU A 578 5.06 12.60 4.88
CA LEU A 578 5.44 13.05 6.21
C LEU A 578 5.81 14.53 6.17
N ASP A 579 5.39 15.29 7.17
CA ASP A 579 5.81 16.68 7.37
C ASP A 579 7.17 16.71 8.10
N LEU A 580 8.19 17.30 7.48
CA LEU A 580 9.54 17.45 8.03
C LEU A 580 9.81 18.85 8.59
N THR A 581 8.82 19.75 8.62
CA THR A 581 9.03 21.17 8.98
C THR A 581 9.66 21.29 10.38
N ALA A 582 9.05 20.66 11.39
CA ALA A 582 9.59 20.69 12.75
C ALA A 582 11.01 20.08 12.90
N LEU A 583 11.34 19.04 12.11
CA LEU A 583 12.69 18.47 12.07
C LEU A 583 13.70 19.40 11.37
N ASN A 584 13.26 20.10 10.33
CA ASN A 584 14.07 21.07 9.59
C ASN A 584 14.47 22.23 10.51
N ASP A 585 13.53 22.71 11.32
CA ASP A 585 13.74 23.86 12.19
C ASP A 585 14.68 23.53 13.37
N MET A 586 14.78 22.24 13.75
CA MET A 586 15.79 21.76 14.71
C MET A 586 17.19 21.59 14.10
N LEU A 587 17.34 21.40 12.79
CA LEU A 587 18.65 21.14 12.17
C LEU A 587 19.69 22.25 12.41
N PRO A 588 19.39 23.56 12.33
CA PRO A 588 20.34 24.62 12.65
C PRO A 588 20.93 24.49 14.07
N VAL A 589 20.07 24.22 15.06
CA VAL A 589 20.47 24.06 16.47
C VAL A 589 21.37 22.82 16.63
N LEU A 590 20.97 21.69 16.05
CA LEU A 590 21.75 20.45 16.10
C LEU A 590 23.12 20.58 15.39
N ASN A 591 23.20 21.40 14.34
CA ASN A 591 24.42 21.68 13.59
C ASN A 591 25.41 22.57 14.35
N ALA A 592 24.92 23.59 15.07
CA ALA A 592 25.77 24.42 15.93
C ALA A 592 26.44 23.60 17.06
N HIS A 593 25.74 22.59 17.57
CA HIS A 593 26.11 21.81 18.74
C HIS A 593 26.66 20.39 18.44
N ILE A 594 27.19 20.13 17.24
CA ILE A 594 27.86 18.85 16.94
C ILE A 594 28.98 18.59 17.97
N PRO A 595 29.03 17.42 18.65
CA PRO A 595 30.09 17.12 19.62
C PRO A 595 31.48 17.12 18.99
N ARG A 596 32.53 17.47 19.77
CA ARG A 596 33.91 17.61 19.25
C ARG A 596 34.43 16.32 18.58
N GLU A 597 34.06 15.16 19.11
CA GLU A 597 34.41 13.83 18.57
C GLU A 597 33.90 13.53 17.15
N TYR A 598 32.87 14.25 16.67
CA TYR A 598 32.33 14.11 15.30
C TYR A 598 32.70 15.29 14.39
N ARG A 599 33.38 16.32 14.91
CA ARG A 599 33.84 17.45 14.07
C ARG A 599 35.15 17.06 13.37
N PRO A 600 35.32 17.40 12.08
CA PRO A 600 36.63 17.34 11.46
C PRO A 600 37.63 18.20 12.27
N PRO A 601 38.88 17.76 12.45
CA PRO A 601 39.89 18.62 13.07
C PRO A 601 40.06 19.90 12.26
N PRO A 602 40.37 21.04 12.91
CA PRO A 602 40.72 22.25 12.18
C PRO A 602 41.95 21.99 11.30
N PRO A 603 42.09 22.65 10.13
CA PRO A 603 43.32 22.57 9.35
C PRO A 603 44.49 23.00 10.24
N ALA A 604 45.59 22.23 10.19
CA ALA A 604 46.79 22.55 10.95
C ALA A 604 47.31 23.94 10.54
N ALA A 605 47.56 24.81 11.51
CA ALA A 605 48.26 26.06 11.25
C ALA A 605 49.69 25.75 10.82
N GLU A 606 50.15 26.33 9.71
CA GLU A 606 51.54 26.28 9.29
C GLU A 606 52.41 27.10 10.25
N HIS A 607 52.86 26.45 11.33
CA HIS A 607 53.96 26.94 12.13
C HIS A 607 55.22 26.16 11.76
N PRO A 608 56.39 26.83 11.62
CA PRO A 608 57.66 26.13 11.44
C PRO A 608 57.90 25.22 12.65
N PRO A 609 58.57 24.06 12.46
CA PRO A 609 58.76 23.09 13.54
C PRO A 609 59.57 23.70 14.68
N SER A 610 58.90 23.97 15.80
CA SER A 610 59.56 24.36 17.05
C SER A 610 60.22 23.12 17.65
N ILE A 611 61.55 23.12 17.70
CA ILE A 611 62.31 22.05 18.35
C ILE A 611 62.15 22.24 19.85
N SER A 612 61.30 21.43 20.49
CA SER A 612 61.16 21.41 21.95
C SER A 612 62.42 20.83 22.60
N PRO A 613 62.97 21.44 23.66
CA PRO A 613 64.18 20.96 24.34
C PRO A 613 64.00 19.58 25.04
N ASP A 614 62.76 19.10 25.19
CA ASP A 614 62.44 17.78 25.77
C ASP A 614 63.00 16.59 24.98
N SER A 615 63.52 16.77 23.76
CA SER A 615 64.19 15.71 22.99
C SER A 615 65.55 15.27 23.56
N ILE A 616 66.04 15.95 24.60
CA ILE A 616 67.35 15.70 25.23
C ILE A 616 67.26 14.71 26.41
N PHE A 617 66.09 14.57 27.07
CA PHE A 617 65.92 13.69 28.23
C PHE A 617 65.19 12.39 27.90
N SER A 618 65.96 11.30 27.80
CA SER A 618 65.43 9.94 27.68
C SER A 618 65.08 9.35 29.05
N GLY A 619 63.85 9.60 29.52
CA GLY A 619 63.33 8.90 30.71
C GLY A 619 62.12 9.54 31.40
N ALA A 620 60.90 9.21 30.96
CA ALA A 620 59.67 9.36 31.76
C ALA A 620 58.61 8.34 31.31
N PRO A 621 57.95 7.59 32.23
CA PRO A 621 57.08 6.47 31.86
C PRO A 621 55.61 6.85 31.58
N GLU A 622 55.00 6.10 30.65
CA GLU A 622 53.58 5.65 30.53
C GLU A 622 52.38 6.61 30.76
N ALA A 623 52.55 7.90 31.04
CA ALA A 623 51.44 8.80 31.41
C ALA A 623 50.66 9.47 30.24
N LYS A 624 50.77 9.00 28.99
CA LYS A 624 50.14 9.66 27.81
C LYS A 624 49.23 8.80 26.91
N GLN A 625 49.10 7.49 27.14
CA GLN A 625 48.31 6.62 26.24
C GLN A 625 46.81 6.51 26.55
N VAL A 626 46.33 7.04 27.69
CA VAL A 626 44.93 6.83 28.15
C VAL A 626 43.95 7.94 27.68
N LEU A 627 44.43 9.07 27.17
CA LEU A 627 43.58 10.24 26.80
C LEU A 627 43.38 10.46 25.28
N MET A 628 43.83 9.54 24.44
CA MET A 628 43.54 9.55 23.00
C MET A 628 43.15 8.15 22.51
N ALA A 629 41.94 7.70 22.89
CA ALA A 629 41.24 6.70 22.11
C ALA A 629 41.03 7.27 20.70
N SER A 630 41.66 6.67 19.70
CA SER A 630 41.70 7.16 18.32
C SER A 630 40.28 7.26 17.74
N SER A 631 39.76 8.48 17.54
CA SER A 631 38.54 8.66 16.75
C SER A 631 38.84 8.31 15.29
N ASP A 632 38.16 7.27 14.78
CA ASP A 632 38.23 6.89 13.37
C ASP A 632 37.85 8.12 12.52
N PRO A 633 38.76 8.69 11.70
CA PRO A 633 38.51 9.95 11.00
C PRO A 633 37.33 9.86 10.02
N ALA A 634 36.87 8.65 9.68
CA ALA A 634 35.70 8.42 8.87
C ALA A 634 34.36 8.73 9.59
N ILE A 635 34.32 8.87 10.92
CA ILE A 635 33.09 9.25 11.66
C ILE A 635 32.79 10.74 11.61
N HIS A 636 33.75 11.58 11.18
CA HIS A 636 33.59 13.03 11.21
C HIS A 636 32.62 13.54 10.13
N PHE A 637 31.75 14.48 10.47
CA PHE A 637 30.84 15.13 9.52
C PHE A 637 30.72 16.63 9.74
N LYS A 638 30.57 17.38 8.65
CA LYS A 638 30.45 18.86 8.68
C LYS A 638 29.05 19.35 9.08
N ARG A 639 28.01 18.56 8.82
CA ARG A 639 26.60 18.89 9.13
C ARG A 639 25.75 17.64 9.34
N MET A 640 24.85 17.71 10.31
CA MET A 640 23.69 16.83 10.46
C MET A 640 22.78 16.93 9.22
N THR A 641 22.14 15.82 8.87
CA THR A 641 21.17 15.73 7.77
C THR A 641 19.86 15.12 8.26
N MET A 642 18.83 15.11 7.43
CA MET A 642 17.53 14.52 7.79
C MET A 642 17.60 13.00 8.05
N LEU A 643 18.45 12.27 7.34
CA LEU A 643 18.46 10.80 7.39
C LEU A 643 18.75 10.24 8.81
N PRO A 644 19.78 10.69 9.56
CA PRO A 644 19.98 10.32 10.96
C PRO A 644 18.75 10.53 11.86
N LEU A 645 18.02 11.63 11.68
CA LEU A 645 16.81 11.94 12.46
C LEU A 645 15.65 11.02 12.10
N LEU A 646 15.42 10.81 10.80
CA LEU A 646 14.42 9.86 10.29
C LEU A 646 14.71 8.41 10.73
N LEU A 647 15.98 8.01 10.77
CA LEU A 647 16.38 6.69 11.29
C LEU A 647 16.19 6.59 12.82
N LYS A 648 16.45 7.66 13.58
CA LYS A 648 16.20 7.68 15.02
C LYS A 648 14.71 7.56 15.32
N THR A 649 13.85 8.38 14.71
CA THR A 649 12.39 8.31 14.90
C THR A 649 11.82 6.98 14.44
N LEU A 650 12.33 6.42 13.33
CA LEU A 650 11.95 5.09 12.84
C LEU A 650 12.31 4.00 13.83
N SER A 651 13.50 4.06 14.43
CA SER A 651 13.93 3.10 15.45
C SER A 651 13.05 3.12 16.70
N LEU A 652 12.48 4.27 17.07
CA LEU A 652 11.54 4.41 18.19
C LEU A 652 10.16 3.85 17.85
N ALA A 653 9.64 4.14 16.65
CA ALA A 653 8.42 3.51 16.14
C ALA A 653 8.54 1.98 16.06
N MET A 654 9.72 1.46 15.70
CA MET A 654 10.00 0.01 15.72
C MET A 654 9.99 -0.57 17.13
N MET A 655 10.31 0.21 18.18
CA MET A 655 10.17 -0.27 19.56
C MET A 655 8.70 -0.44 19.94
N GLU A 656 7.84 0.52 19.58
CA GLU A 656 6.38 0.44 19.76
C GLU A 656 5.74 -0.71 18.97
N TRP A 657 6.29 -1.08 17.81
CA TRP A 657 5.78 -2.13 16.92
C TRP A 657 6.75 -3.32 16.77
N PRO A 658 6.72 -4.31 17.68
CA PRO A 658 7.62 -5.48 17.66
C PRO A 658 7.62 -6.27 16.35
N VAL A 659 6.52 -6.24 15.58
CA VAL A 659 6.43 -6.91 14.27
C VAL A 659 7.51 -6.39 13.29
N MET A 660 7.85 -5.10 13.33
CA MET A 660 8.91 -4.51 12.50
C MET A 660 10.33 -4.84 12.99
N ARG A 661 10.44 -5.48 14.15
CA ARG A 661 11.68 -6.08 14.69
C ARG A 661 11.74 -7.60 14.49
N THR A 662 10.86 -8.18 13.66
CA THR A 662 10.91 -9.61 13.34
C THR A 662 11.93 -9.95 12.25
N HIS A 663 12.41 -11.18 12.29
CA HIS A 663 13.21 -11.81 11.25
C HIS A 663 12.72 -13.24 11.03
N ILE A 664 12.57 -13.64 9.76
CA ILE A 664 12.16 -15.00 9.37
C ILE A 664 13.38 -15.91 9.44
N ASN A 665 13.35 -16.95 10.27
CA ASN A 665 14.43 -17.93 10.22
C ASN A 665 14.19 -18.87 9.01
N PRO A 666 15.20 -19.18 8.20
CA PRO A 666 15.04 -20.09 7.08
C PRO A 666 14.80 -21.51 7.58
N THR A 667 13.64 -22.08 7.26
CA THR A 667 13.31 -23.48 7.57
C THR A 667 14.16 -24.43 6.73
N THR A 668 14.89 -25.34 7.37
CA THR A 668 15.65 -26.40 6.69
C THR A 668 14.79 -27.59 6.24
N GLU A 669 13.60 -27.75 6.83
CA GLU A 669 12.66 -28.82 6.50
C GLU A 669 11.41 -28.28 5.77
N PRO A 670 11.02 -28.82 4.60
CA PRO A 670 9.87 -28.33 3.83
C PRO A 670 8.50 -28.45 4.52
N SER A 671 8.37 -29.33 5.52
CA SER A 671 7.13 -29.63 6.25
C SER A 671 6.97 -28.86 7.57
N ALA A 672 8.03 -28.23 8.07
CA ALA A 672 8.01 -27.54 9.35
C ALA A 672 7.37 -26.14 9.22
N LYS A 673 6.58 -25.74 10.22
CA LYS A 673 6.01 -24.38 10.27
C LYS A 673 7.16 -23.35 10.41
N PRO A 674 7.16 -22.25 9.63
CA PRO A 674 8.17 -21.21 9.79
C PRO A 674 8.07 -20.55 11.15
N ASN A 675 9.20 -20.17 11.74
CA ASN A 675 9.26 -19.44 12.99
C ASN A 675 9.87 -18.03 12.80
N LEU A 676 9.46 -17.11 13.66
CA LEU A 676 9.85 -15.71 13.63
C LEU A 676 10.66 -15.37 14.88
N THR A 677 11.76 -14.65 14.70
CA THR A 677 12.60 -14.14 15.79
C THR A 677 12.37 -12.64 15.94
N VAL A 678 11.78 -12.20 17.06
CA VAL A 678 11.66 -10.78 17.41
C VAL A 678 12.98 -10.33 18.06
N ARG A 679 13.59 -9.25 17.56
CA ARG A 679 14.82 -8.68 18.16
C ARG A 679 14.49 -7.67 19.25
N PRO A 680 15.26 -7.61 20.34
CA PRO A 680 15.09 -6.58 21.38
C PRO A 680 15.53 -5.18 20.90
N SER A 681 16.41 -5.11 19.91
CA SER A 681 16.92 -3.88 19.31
C SER A 681 16.28 -3.55 17.97
N ALA A 682 16.27 -2.27 17.60
CA ALA A 682 15.95 -1.82 16.25
C ALA A 682 17.21 -1.85 15.37
N ASP A 683 17.35 -2.89 14.55
CA ASP A 683 18.46 -3.08 13.63
C ASP A 683 18.02 -2.74 12.19
N ILE A 684 18.59 -1.68 11.60
CA ILE A 684 18.16 -1.14 10.30
C ILE A 684 19.28 -1.28 9.26
N SER A 685 18.98 -1.93 8.14
CA SER A 685 19.88 -2.01 6.98
C SER A 685 19.72 -0.79 6.07
N ILE A 686 20.83 -0.26 5.55
CA ILE A 686 20.85 0.95 4.71
C ILE A 686 21.26 0.59 3.28
N GLY A 687 20.44 0.93 2.29
CA GLY A 687 20.81 0.78 0.87
C GLY A 687 21.88 1.78 0.47
N LEU A 688 23.13 1.33 0.35
CA LEU A 688 24.30 2.16 0.04
C LEU A 688 24.79 1.93 -1.39
N SER A 689 24.65 2.95 -2.24
CA SER A 689 25.20 2.95 -3.60
C SER A 689 26.71 3.21 -3.57
N THR A 690 27.49 2.30 -4.16
CA THR A 690 28.96 2.35 -4.22
C THR A 690 29.46 2.29 -5.68
N PRO A 691 30.74 2.64 -5.95
CA PRO A 691 31.35 2.46 -7.26
C PRO A 691 31.45 1.00 -7.76
N THR A 692 31.15 -0.01 -6.92
CA THR A 692 31.17 -1.43 -7.35
C THR A 692 29.76 -2.05 -7.42
N GLY A 693 28.74 -1.40 -6.86
CA GLY A 693 27.36 -1.89 -6.82
C GLY A 693 26.56 -1.39 -5.62
N LEU A 694 25.41 -2.00 -5.36
CA LEU A 694 24.60 -1.75 -4.17
C LEU A 694 25.04 -2.67 -3.03
N TYR A 695 25.29 -2.11 -1.84
CA TYR A 695 25.54 -2.86 -0.60
C TYR A 695 24.51 -2.49 0.45
N THR A 696 24.30 -3.36 1.43
CA THR A 696 23.30 -3.18 2.51
C THR A 696 23.93 -3.32 3.90
N PRO A 697 24.85 -2.43 4.29
CA PRO A 697 25.36 -2.40 5.66
C PRO A 697 24.24 -2.20 6.68
N THR A 698 24.41 -2.78 7.87
CA THR A 698 23.39 -2.77 8.92
C THR A 698 23.84 -1.98 10.13
N LEU A 699 23.08 -0.93 10.46
CA LEU A 699 23.18 -0.22 11.72
C LEU A 699 22.43 -1.04 12.77
N VAL A 700 23.09 -1.39 13.87
CA VAL A 700 22.55 -2.21 14.96
C VAL A 700 22.12 -1.31 16.10
N GLY A 701 20.99 -1.59 16.76
CA GLY A 701 20.58 -0.89 17.99
C GLY A 701 20.38 0.62 17.88
N LEU A 702 19.77 1.13 16.80
CA LEU A 702 19.58 2.59 16.64
C LEU A 702 18.70 3.20 17.73
N ASN A 703 17.85 2.40 18.37
CA ASN A 703 17.00 2.83 19.47
C ASN A 703 17.81 3.40 20.65
N THR A 704 19.01 2.87 20.95
CA THR A 704 19.90 3.38 22.01
C THR A 704 20.86 4.47 21.55
N HIS A 705 21.11 4.61 20.23
CA HIS A 705 22.06 5.59 19.71
C HIS A 705 21.48 7.01 19.64
N SER A 706 22.33 8.03 19.82
CA SER A 706 21.97 9.42 19.56
C SER A 706 21.98 9.73 18.05
N PRO A 707 21.29 10.79 17.58
CA PRO A 707 21.37 11.21 16.17
C PRO A 707 22.80 11.49 15.70
N TYR A 708 23.69 11.97 16.59
CA TYR A 708 25.10 12.22 16.28
C TYR A 708 25.89 10.92 16.04
N VAL A 709 25.69 9.89 16.87
CA VAL A 709 26.28 8.55 16.67
C VAL A 709 25.79 7.92 15.37
N ILE A 710 24.50 8.05 15.06
CA ILE A 710 23.92 7.55 13.78
C ILE A 710 24.52 8.31 12.58
N ALA A 711 24.69 9.63 12.68
CA ALA A 711 25.31 10.44 11.63
C ALA A 711 26.79 10.08 11.40
N GLY A 712 27.58 9.87 12.46
CA GLY A 712 28.97 9.42 12.35
C GLY A 712 29.09 8.02 11.77
N SER A 713 28.19 7.11 12.17
CA SER A 713 28.12 5.76 11.60
C SER A 713 27.80 5.77 10.10
N LEU A 714 26.85 6.61 9.67
CA LEU A 714 26.54 6.81 8.25
C LEU A 714 27.69 7.45 7.47
N ALA A 715 28.41 8.43 8.06
CA ALA A 715 29.60 9.03 7.46
C ALA A 715 30.70 7.97 7.22
N ARG A 716 30.97 7.13 8.22
CA ARG A 716 31.93 6.02 8.13
C ARG A 716 31.56 5.00 7.07
N LEU A 717 30.31 4.53 7.06
CA LEU A 717 29.82 3.59 6.03
C LEU A 717 29.90 4.20 4.62
N ALA A 718 29.57 5.48 4.46
CA ALA A 718 29.68 6.17 3.19
C ALA A 718 31.14 6.38 2.74
N TYR A 719 32.08 6.57 3.67
CA TYR A 719 33.51 6.63 3.39
C TYR A 719 34.05 5.28 2.89
N LEU A 720 33.83 4.20 3.66
CA LEU A 720 34.24 2.83 3.30
C LEU A 720 33.58 2.34 1.99
N GLY A 721 32.31 2.68 1.79
CA GLY A 721 31.58 2.35 0.56
C GLY A 721 32.09 3.08 -0.69
N ARG A 722 32.78 4.22 -0.58
CA ARG A 722 33.35 4.94 -1.73
C ARG A 722 34.70 4.40 -2.19
N GLN A 723 35.39 3.64 -1.36
CA GLN A 723 36.66 3.01 -1.72
C GLN A 723 36.46 1.97 -2.84
N THR A 724 37.50 1.77 -3.66
CA THR A 724 37.51 0.74 -4.71
C THR A 724 38.83 -0.04 -4.60
N PRO A 725 38.81 -1.32 -4.18
CA PRO A 725 37.65 -2.10 -3.73
C PRO A 725 36.98 -1.51 -2.48
N SER A 726 35.72 -1.89 -2.23
CA SER A 726 34.97 -1.36 -1.07
C SER A 726 35.61 -1.79 0.25
N GLY A 727 35.77 -0.85 1.17
CA GLY A 727 36.30 -1.09 2.52
C GLY A 727 35.27 -1.65 3.51
N LEU A 728 34.05 -1.99 3.06
CA LEU A 728 33.01 -2.58 3.91
C LEU A 728 33.34 -4.02 4.28
N THR A 729 33.26 -4.33 5.57
CA THR A 729 33.61 -5.64 6.12
C THR A 729 32.37 -6.50 6.44
N PRO A 730 32.53 -7.81 6.72
CA PRO A 730 31.45 -8.63 7.26
C PRO A 730 30.91 -8.17 8.63
N ALA A 731 31.62 -7.30 9.35
CA ALA A 731 31.11 -6.67 10.57
C ALA A 731 30.09 -5.56 10.25
N ASP A 732 30.33 -4.79 9.18
CA ASP A 732 29.38 -3.78 8.68
C ASP A 732 28.16 -4.43 7.99
N MET A 733 28.32 -5.65 7.46
CA MET A 733 27.28 -6.46 6.81
C MET A 733 27.13 -7.82 7.49
N PRO A 734 26.61 -7.86 8.74
CA PRO A 734 26.52 -9.10 9.51
C PRO A 734 25.53 -10.08 8.87
N LYS A 735 25.84 -11.39 8.91
CA LYS A 735 25.00 -12.45 8.30
C LYS A 735 23.52 -12.44 8.73
N ARG A 736 23.22 -11.90 9.93
CA ARG A 736 21.86 -11.74 10.44
C ARG A 736 21.05 -10.63 9.77
N GLY A 737 21.68 -9.71 9.03
CA GLY A 737 21.02 -8.54 8.43
C GLY A 737 20.33 -7.63 9.45
N GLY A 738 19.53 -6.67 8.97
CA GLY A 738 18.57 -5.90 9.76
C GLY A 738 17.18 -6.55 9.80
N THR A 739 16.25 -5.96 10.54
CA THR A 739 14.82 -6.35 10.55
C THR A 739 13.96 -5.46 9.66
N LEU A 740 14.51 -4.32 9.24
CA LEU A 740 13.90 -3.34 8.34
C LEU A 740 15.00 -2.70 7.48
N THR A 741 14.72 -2.46 6.20
CA THR A 741 15.66 -1.81 5.28
C THR A 741 15.21 -0.38 4.91
N VAL A 742 16.14 0.56 4.82
CA VAL A 742 15.90 1.96 4.41
C VAL A 742 16.73 2.29 3.16
N SER A 743 16.08 2.86 2.15
CA SER A 743 16.71 3.37 0.93
C SER A 743 16.38 4.86 0.76
N ASN A 744 17.39 5.72 0.65
CA ASN A 744 17.19 7.16 0.43
C ASN A 744 17.46 7.52 -1.04
N VAL A 745 16.39 7.63 -1.83
CA VAL A 745 16.48 7.98 -3.27
C VAL A 745 16.44 9.50 -3.49
N GLY A 746 15.84 10.27 -2.58
CA GLY A 746 15.79 11.74 -2.65
C GLY A 746 17.14 12.45 -2.55
N ALA A 747 18.15 11.75 -2.01
CA ALA A 747 19.55 12.19 -2.00
C ALA A 747 20.24 12.05 -3.38
N ILE A 748 19.70 11.24 -4.30
CA ILE A 748 20.30 10.93 -5.60
C ILE A 748 19.57 11.61 -6.76
N GLY A 749 18.23 11.73 -6.68
CA GLY A 749 17.41 12.31 -7.75
C GLY A 749 16.20 13.10 -7.24
N ALA A 750 15.41 13.63 -8.18
CA ALA A 750 14.20 14.41 -7.92
C ALA A 750 12.93 13.55 -7.70
N GLY A 751 13.06 12.22 -7.58
CA GLY A 751 11.94 11.31 -7.41
C GLY A 751 11.23 11.50 -6.06
N LYS A 752 9.94 11.84 -6.09
CA LYS A 752 9.10 11.99 -4.88
C LYS A 752 8.68 10.65 -4.27
N TRP A 753 8.60 9.61 -5.09
CA TRP A 753 8.16 8.26 -4.73
C TRP A 753 9.04 7.21 -5.42
N ALA A 754 9.10 6.00 -4.88
CA ALA A 754 9.75 4.84 -5.50
C ALA A 754 9.11 3.54 -5.01
N VAL A 755 9.23 2.45 -5.78
CA VAL A 755 8.75 1.13 -5.34
C VAL A 755 9.96 0.31 -4.86
N PRO A 756 10.27 0.29 -3.55
CA PRO A 756 11.39 -0.51 -3.05
C PRO A 756 11.09 -2.01 -3.17
N ARG A 757 12.14 -2.81 -3.31
CA ARG A 757 12.06 -4.27 -3.36
C ARG A 757 12.76 -4.84 -2.14
N LEU A 758 12.02 -5.60 -1.33
CA LEU A 758 12.57 -6.30 -0.18
C LEU A 758 13.33 -7.54 -0.67
N VAL A 759 14.59 -7.67 -0.27
CA VAL A 759 15.41 -8.86 -0.55
C VAL A 759 15.40 -9.80 0.66
N GLN A 760 15.61 -11.10 0.44
CA GLN A 760 15.71 -12.06 1.54
C GLN A 760 16.90 -11.70 2.45
N GLY A 761 16.67 -11.67 3.77
CA GLY A 761 17.63 -11.16 4.76
C GLY A 761 17.60 -9.63 4.96
N GLY A 762 16.77 -8.89 4.22
CA GLY A 762 16.54 -7.44 4.40
C GLY A 762 15.48 -7.09 5.45
N GLY A 763 15.03 -8.05 6.25
CA GLY A 763 13.95 -7.88 7.22
C GLY A 763 12.55 -8.20 6.67
N VAL A 764 11.51 -7.68 7.33
CA VAL A 764 10.10 -7.85 6.92
C VAL A 764 9.52 -6.69 6.12
N ALA A 765 10.18 -5.53 6.15
CA ALA A 765 9.75 -4.33 5.44
C ALA A 765 10.95 -3.52 4.92
N ILE A 766 10.74 -2.81 3.81
CA ILE A 766 11.66 -1.83 3.25
C ILE A 766 10.93 -0.51 2.97
N VAL A 767 11.58 0.62 3.27
CA VAL A 767 11.10 1.96 2.93
C VAL A 767 12.03 2.68 1.97
N ALA A 768 11.46 3.31 0.95
CA ALA A 768 12.11 4.29 0.10
C ALA A 768 11.70 5.71 0.54
N ILE A 769 12.70 6.55 0.85
CA ILE A 769 12.52 7.96 1.19
C ILE A 769 12.79 8.79 -0.07
N GLY A 770 11.77 9.49 -0.53
CA GLY A 770 11.80 10.36 -1.71
C GLY A 770 12.46 11.71 -1.48
N ARG A 771 12.38 12.57 -2.48
CA ARG A 771 12.82 13.96 -2.41
C ARG A 771 11.87 14.77 -1.52
N ALA A 772 12.43 15.49 -0.55
CA ALA A 772 11.68 16.47 0.24
C ALA A 772 11.51 17.79 -0.54
N GLU A 773 10.36 18.43 -0.40
CA GLU A 773 9.95 19.62 -1.16
C GLU A 773 9.07 20.55 -0.30
N TRP A 774 9.21 21.86 -0.49
CA TRP A 774 8.36 22.84 0.17
C TRP A 774 7.01 22.97 -0.56
N VAL A 775 5.93 22.57 0.10
CA VAL A 775 4.56 22.61 -0.42
C VAL A 775 3.78 23.69 0.32
N VAL A 776 3.07 24.54 -0.43
CA VAL A 776 2.13 25.52 0.14
C VAL A 776 0.74 24.88 0.16
N LYS A 777 0.13 24.80 1.34
CA LYS A 777 -1.23 24.27 1.53
C LYS A 777 -2.28 25.31 1.15
N PRO A 778 -3.54 24.91 0.87
CA PRO A 778 -4.64 25.85 0.62
C PRO A 778 -4.91 26.85 1.75
N SER A 779 -4.44 26.56 2.97
CA SER A 779 -4.45 27.48 4.12
C SER A 779 -3.43 28.62 4.05
N GLY A 780 -2.56 28.64 3.02
CA GLY A 780 -1.40 29.54 2.91
C GLY A 780 -0.17 29.07 3.68
N GLU A 781 -0.28 28.02 4.50
CA GLU A 781 0.81 27.47 5.30
C GLU A 781 1.84 26.72 4.42
N LYS A 782 3.13 26.96 4.65
CA LYS A 782 4.23 26.35 3.89
C LYS A 782 4.90 25.25 4.71
N ARG A 783 4.84 24.00 4.23
CA ARG A 783 5.38 22.81 4.91
C ARG A 783 6.43 22.10 4.06
N LEU A 784 7.42 21.48 4.70
CA LEU A 784 8.44 20.67 4.03
C LEU A 784 7.99 19.21 4.01
N GLU A 785 7.40 18.75 2.91
CA GLU A 785 6.86 17.39 2.81
C GLU A 785 7.87 16.42 2.17
N VAL A 786 7.87 15.15 2.62
CA VAL A 786 8.59 14.06 1.96
C VAL A 786 7.64 12.89 1.68
N GLY A 787 7.75 12.30 0.48
CA GLY A 787 7.09 11.04 0.17
C GLY A 787 7.87 9.85 0.70
N VAL A 788 7.22 8.95 1.42
CA VAL A 788 7.77 7.65 1.83
C VAL A 788 6.94 6.52 1.25
N SER A 789 7.60 5.56 0.60
CA SER A 789 6.97 4.39 0.00
C SER A 789 7.53 3.12 0.62
N TRP A 790 6.65 2.28 1.12
CA TRP A 790 6.93 1.03 1.78
C TRP A 790 6.68 -0.16 0.85
N SER A 791 7.41 -1.24 1.07
CA SER A 791 7.05 -2.59 0.64
C SER A 791 7.28 -3.56 1.79
N ALA A 792 6.28 -4.36 2.15
CA ALA A 792 6.35 -5.31 3.26
C ALA A 792 5.92 -6.73 2.84
N ASP A 793 6.44 -7.74 3.55
CA ASP A 793 6.12 -9.15 3.34
C ASP A 793 4.71 -9.47 3.89
N HIS A 794 3.74 -9.67 3.00
CA HIS A 794 2.34 -9.92 3.35
C HIS A 794 2.13 -11.28 4.05
N ARG A 795 3.17 -12.11 4.20
CA ARG A 795 3.09 -13.34 5.01
C ARG A 795 3.16 -13.07 6.52
N ILE A 796 3.53 -11.85 6.92
CA ILE A 796 3.82 -11.49 8.32
C ILE A 796 3.17 -10.16 8.70
N VAL A 797 3.31 -9.15 7.85
CA VAL A 797 2.79 -7.81 8.11
C VAL A 797 1.46 -7.65 7.39
N GLU A 798 0.41 -7.30 8.12
CA GLU A 798 -0.88 -6.97 7.52
C GLU A 798 -0.96 -5.50 7.08
N GLY A 799 -1.88 -5.19 6.16
CA GLY A 799 -2.07 -3.83 5.66
C GLY A 799 -2.45 -2.82 6.76
N ALA A 800 -3.24 -3.25 7.75
CA ALA A 800 -3.62 -2.43 8.89
C ALA A 800 -2.42 -2.17 9.83
N GLU A 801 -1.57 -3.18 10.07
CA GLU A 801 -0.36 -3.03 10.89
C GLU A 801 0.64 -2.08 10.25
N LEU A 802 0.89 -2.21 8.94
CA LEU A 802 1.81 -1.31 8.24
C LEU A 802 1.29 0.13 8.25
N ALA A 803 -0.01 0.35 8.03
CA ALA A 803 -0.60 1.68 8.11
C ALA A 803 -0.46 2.26 9.53
N ALA A 804 -0.83 1.52 10.57
CA ALA A 804 -0.74 1.97 11.95
C ALA A 804 0.72 2.21 12.42
N PHE A 805 1.67 1.41 11.95
CA PHE A 805 3.10 1.64 12.14
C PHE A 805 3.58 2.93 11.46
N VAL A 806 3.14 3.21 10.23
CA VAL A 806 3.53 4.45 9.54
C VAL A 806 2.90 5.68 10.19
N GLU A 807 1.68 5.58 10.73
CA GLU A 807 1.10 6.67 11.56
C GLU A 807 1.86 6.86 12.89
N SER A 808 2.32 5.77 13.54
CA SER A 808 3.25 5.87 14.67
C SER A 808 4.53 6.61 14.25
N TRP A 809 5.19 6.18 13.17
CA TRP A 809 6.41 6.85 12.70
C TRP A 809 6.18 8.31 12.30
N ARG A 810 5.08 8.63 11.61
CA ARG A 810 4.64 10.01 11.34
C ARG A 810 4.57 10.81 12.62
N SER A 811 3.88 10.30 13.64
CA SER A 811 3.74 11.00 14.92
C SER A 811 5.08 11.26 15.64
N TRP A 812 6.13 10.48 15.37
CA TRP A 812 7.50 10.71 15.86
C TRP A 812 8.28 11.72 15.01
N VAL A 813 8.04 11.74 13.69
CA VAL A 813 8.68 12.64 12.72
C VAL A 813 8.12 14.06 12.81
N GLU A 814 6.80 14.21 12.89
CA GLU A 814 6.12 15.50 12.90
C GLU A 814 6.15 16.18 14.28
N ASN A 815 6.36 15.40 15.36
CA ASN A 815 6.49 15.90 16.73
C ASN A 815 7.85 15.50 17.35
N PRO A 816 8.98 16.03 16.83
CA PRO A 816 10.32 15.60 17.24
C PRO A 816 10.65 15.91 18.71
N ALA A 817 9.88 16.80 19.36
CA ALA A 817 9.93 16.99 20.83
C ALA A 817 9.75 15.67 21.60
N ARG A 818 8.99 14.69 21.07
CA ARG A 818 8.83 13.36 21.69
C ARG A 818 10.15 12.60 21.83
N VAL A 819 11.13 12.86 20.95
CA VAL A 819 12.47 12.22 20.99
C VAL A 819 13.27 12.73 22.19
N VAL A 820 13.01 13.96 22.65
CA VAL A 820 13.53 14.51 23.90
C VAL A 820 12.53 14.19 25.00
N GLY A 821 12.59 12.94 25.47
CA GLY A 821 11.60 12.39 26.40
C GLY A 821 11.48 13.22 27.68
N VAL A 822 10.32 13.84 27.87
CA VAL A 822 9.87 14.39 29.15
C VAL A 822 8.43 13.95 29.35
N GLY A 823 8.16 13.16 30.38
CA GLY A 823 6.79 12.94 30.88
C GLY A 823 5.88 11.94 30.13
N ARG A 824 6.35 10.74 29.77
CA ARG A 824 5.43 9.59 29.63
C ARG A 824 5.04 9.10 31.01
N TYR A 825 3.77 9.25 31.39
CA TYR A 825 3.24 8.75 32.65
C TYR A 825 2.35 7.51 32.40
N THR A 826 2.57 6.45 33.18
CA THR A 826 1.84 5.19 33.05
C THR A 826 0.88 4.99 34.21
N LEU A 827 -0.41 4.85 33.91
CA LEU A 827 -1.45 4.59 34.89
C LEU A 827 -1.54 3.09 35.16
N ILE A 828 -1.28 2.70 36.41
CA ILE A 828 -1.36 1.32 36.87
C ILE A 828 -2.45 1.24 37.94
N LYS A 829 -3.52 0.49 37.65
CA LYS A 829 -4.55 0.18 38.64
C LYS A 829 -4.05 -1.00 39.49
N ASN A 830 -3.60 -0.69 40.71
CA ASN A 830 -3.04 -1.70 41.62
C ASN A 830 -4.16 -2.45 42.35
N ASP A 831 -5.27 -1.79 42.66
CA ASP A 831 -6.43 -2.40 43.31
C ASP A 831 -7.75 -1.68 42.93
N TYR A 832 -8.90 -2.15 43.43
CA TYR A 832 -10.19 -1.48 43.22
C TYR A 832 -10.22 -0.06 43.80
N ARG A 833 -9.42 0.21 44.85
CA ARG A 833 -9.30 1.51 45.53
C ARG A 833 -8.01 2.29 45.29
N ASN A 834 -7.01 1.72 44.61
CA ASN A 834 -5.69 2.36 44.49
C ASN A 834 -5.17 2.35 43.05
N THR A 835 -4.89 3.54 42.54
CA THR A 835 -4.27 3.76 41.22
C THR A 835 -2.97 4.54 41.40
N THR A 836 -1.88 4.06 40.81
CA THR A 836 -0.60 4.79 40.80
C THR A 836 -0.27 5.26 39.40
N LEU A 837 0.24 6.48 39.30
CA LEU A 837 0.82 7.03 38.08
C LEU A 837 2.34 6.96 38.20
N THR A 838 2.98 6.07 37.42
CA THR A 838 4.44 6.00 37.34
C THR A 838 4.97 6.96 36.28
N GLY A 839 6.15 7.54 36.52
CA GLY A 839 6.83 8.43 35.59
C GLY A 839 7.63 7.70 34.51
N PRO A 840 8.42 8.43 33.70
CA PRO A 840 9.25 7.86 32.64
C PRO A 840 10.29 6.84 33.13
N ASP A 841 10.74 7.00 34.38
CA ASP A 841 11.76 6.17 35.03
C ASP A 841 11.14 5.02 35.87
N ASP A 842 9.87 4.67 35.62
CA ASP A 842 9.04 3.71 36.36
C ASP A 842 8.82 4.00 37.87
N ASN A 843 9.41 5.05 38.43
CA ASN A 843 9.13 5.56 39.77
C ASN A 843 7.65 5.99 39.91
N VAL A 844 7.01 5.71 41.06
CA VAL A 844 5.65 6.19 41.36
C VAL A 844 5.72 7.70 41.59
N MET A 845 5.10 8.48 40.69
CA MET A 845 5.05 9.95 40.78
C MET A 845 3.81 10.44 41.51
N TYR A 846 2.69 9.71 41.39
CA TYR A 846 1.44 10.03 42.10
C TYR A 846 0.70 8.76 42.56
N LYS A 847 0.05 8.85 43.71
CA LYS A 847 -0.87 7.85 44.26
C LYS A 847 -2.27 8.48 44.29
N ILE A 848 -3.27 7.79 43.76
CA ILE A 848 -4.65 8.26 43.63
C ILE A 848 -5.56 7.24 44.31
N SER A 849 -6.28 7.65 45.36
CA SER A 849 -7.31 6.82 45.99
C SER A 849 -8.60 6.82 45.15
N THR A 850 -9.35 5.72 45.29
CA THR A 850 -10.61 5.32 44.63
C THR A 850 -11.11 6.19 43.48
N ILE A 851 -11.10 5.63 42.26
CA ILE A 851 -11.72 6.19 41.05
C ILE A 851 -13.15 5.60 40.84
N PHE A 852 -13.65 4.74 41.74
CA PHE A 852 -14.84 3.92 41.50
C PHE A 852 -15.97 4.07 42.54
N LYS A 853 -17.11 4.56 42.05
CA LYS A 853 -18.43 4.80 42.68
C LYS A 853 -18.74 4.11 44.02
N PHE A 854 -18.71 4.90 45.09
CA PHE A 854 -19.77 4.92 46.11
C PHE A 854 -20.13 6.37 46.47
N PRO A 855 -21.39 6.70 46.79
CA PRO A 855 -21.76 8.04 47.23
C PRO A 855 -21.08 8.38 48.58
N ASN A 856 -20.60 9.62 48.72
CA ASN A 856 -19.84 10.13 49.86
C ASN A 856 -18.40 9.58 50.02
N GLU A 857 -17.77 9.09 48.94
CA GLU A 857 -16.33 8.77 48.94
C GLU A 857 -15.42 10.00 48.69
N ILE A 858 -14.16 9.85 49.12
CA ILE A 858 -13.12 10.87 49.02
C ILE A 858 -11.99 10.35 48.13
N THR A 859 -11.71 11.05 47.02
CA THR A 859 -10.53 10.82 46.19
C THR A 859 -9.40 11.74 46.64
N THR A 860 -8.26 11.17 46.99
CA THR A 860 -7.05 11.88 47.41
C THR A 860 -5.96 11.63 46.38
N ILE A 861 -5.36 12.71 45.89
CA ILE A 861 -4.20 12.69 44.99
C ILE A 861 -2.99 13.10 45.83
N THR A 862 -2.03 12.19 46.02
CA THR A 862 -0.76 12.48 46.70
C THR A 862 0.42 12.30 45.75
N ARG A 863 1.50 13.05 45.96
CA ARG A 863 2.75 12.83 45.24
C ARG A 863 3.45 11.58 45.79
N GLY A 864 4.11 10.82 44.91
CA GLY A 864 4.61 9.47 45.21
C GLY A 864 5.67 9.41 46.31
N ASP A 865 6.44 10.49 46.46
CA ASP A 865 7.44 10.72 47.51
C ASP A 865 6.85 10.97 48.91
N ASP A 866 5.51 10.91 49.05
CA ASP A 866 4.74 11.25 50.26
C ASP A 866 4.92 12.70 50.76
N LEU A 867 5.53 13.56 49.93
CA LEU A 867 5.82 14.99 50.18
C LEU A 867 4.59 15.92 50.21
N GLY A 868 3.36 15.40 50.05
CA GLY A 868 2.14 16.20 50.21
C GLY A 868 0.91 15.67 49.46
N VAL A 869 -0.25 16.13 49.95
CA VAL A 869 -1.55 15.97 49.28
C VAL A 869 -1.73 17.09 48.26
N VAL A 870 -1.88 16.74 46.99
CA VAL A 870 -2.05 17.68 45.86
C VAL A 870 -3.50 18.15 45.78
N ALA A 871 -4.45 17.21 45.89
CA ALA A 871 -5.87 17.49 45.84
C ALA A 871 -6.67 16.48 46.68
N VAL A 872 -7.76 16.95 47.30
CA VAL A 872 -8.79 16.13 47.91
C VAL A 872 -10.11 16.46 47.25
N ILE A 873 -10.82 15.47 46.69
CA ILE A 873 -12.12 15.64 46.05
C ILE A 873 -13.16 14.86 46.86
N HIS A 874 -14.23 15.53 47.26
CA HIS A 874 -15.38 14.92 47.94
C HIS A 874 -16.51 14.76 46.94
N TRP A 875 -16.92 13.51 46.70
CA TRP A 875 -17.98 13.16 45.77
C TRP A 875 -19.32 13.03 46.51
N ASN A 876 -20.29 13.87 46.16
CA ASN A 876 -21.60 13.95 46.78
C ASN A 876 -22.69 13.58 45.77
N ALA A 877 -23.66 12.77 46.19
CA ALA A 877 -24.77 12.32 45.34
C ALA A 877 -25.69 13.44 44.83
N SER A 878 -25.60 14.67 45.36
CA SER A 878 -26.45 15.81 44.99
C SER A 878 -25.72 16.90 44.17
N GLU A 879 -24.84 16.51 43.24
CA GLU A 879 -24.05 17.35 42.32
C GLU A 879 -23.10 18.42 42.94
N ASN A 880 -23.18 18.69 44.24
CA ASN A 880 -22.29 19.61 44.98
C ASN A 880 -20.94 18.95 45.32
N ASN A 881 -20.24 18.46 44.30
CA ASN A 881 -18.88 17.95 44.45
C ASN A 881 -17.92 19.09 44.82
N THR A 882 -17.09 18.90 45.83
CA THR A 882 -16.10 19.91 46.27
C THR A 882 -14.67 19.38 46.11
N ILE A 883 -13.76 20.28 45.76
CA ILE A 883 -12.34 20.00 45.65
C ILE A 883 -11.55 20.97 46.54
N THR A 884 -10.62 20.42 47.29
CA THR A 884 -9.64 21.15 48.10
C THR A 884 -8.28 21.00 47.43
N MET A 885 -7.72 22.11 46.94
CA MET A 885 -6.36 22.23 46.41
C MET A 885 -5.67 23.41 47.08
N ASN A 886 -4.38 23.29 47.40
CA ASN A 886 -3.61 24.32 48.10
C ASN A 886 -4.29 24.85 49.40
N GLY A 887 -5.03 23.99 50.10
CA GLY A 887 -5.79 24.34 51.32
C GLY A 887 -7.12 25.08 51.09
N ILE A 888 -7.44 25.48 49.84
CA ILE A 888 -8.68 26.19 49.51
C ILE A 888 -9.71 25.20 48.98
N THR A 889 -10.90 25.18 49.58
CA THR A 889 -12.01 24.34 49.13
C THR A 889 -12.98 25.13 48.25
N ARG A 890 -13.29 24.62 47.06
CA ARG A 890 -14.26 25.20 46.10
C ARG A 890 -15.16 24.10 45.53
N LYS A 891 -16.24 24.45 44.81
CA LYS A 891 -16.98 23.44 44.04
C LYS A 891 -16.17 23.02 42.82
N VAL A 892 -16.26 21.74 42.45
CA VAL A 892 -15.59 21.18 41.26
C VAL A 892 -16.00 21.92 39.99
N ASN A 893 -17.28 22.30 39.86
CA ASN A 893 -17.79 23.05 38.70
C ASN A 893 -17.27 24.50 38.63
N ASP A 894 -16.82 25.10 39.74
CA ASP A 894 -16.28 26.47 39.76
C ASP A 894 -14.79 26.49 39.38
N VAL A 895 -14.07 25.41 39.69
CA VAL A 895 -12.64 25.22 39.32
C VAL A 895 -12.50 24.67 37.91
N PHE A 896 -13.44 23.79 37.51
CA PHE A 896 -13.46 23.14 36.21
C PHE A 896 -14.82 23.37 35.51
N PRO A 897 -15.11 24.56 34.96
CA PRO A 897 -16.40 24.83 34.30
C PRO A 897 -16.59 24.04 32.99
N LYS A 898 -17.85 23.72 32.66
CA LYS A 898 -18.26 23.19 31.34
C LYS A 898 -18.48 24.35 30.34
N PRO A 899 -18.09 24.21 29.05
CA PRO A 899 -18.33 25.22 28.03
C PRO A 899 -19.82 25.30 27.64
N SER A 900 -20.27 26.49 27.22
CA SER A 900 -21.68 26.81 26.95
C SER A 900 -22.28 26.19 25.68
N LYS A 901 -21.45 25.61 24.80
CA LYS A 901 -21.90 24.85 23.63
C LYS A 901 -21.63 23.38 23.88
N TRP A 902 -22.68 22.54 23.80
CA TRP A 902 -22.69 21.12 24.17
C TRP A 902 -21.40 20.38 23.78
N SER A 903 -20.52 20.21 24.77
CA SER A 903 -19.19 19.63 24.64
C SER A 903 -18.83 19.06 26.00
N THR A 904 -18.42 17.79 26.05
CA THR A 904 -18.03 17.09 27.29
C THR A 904 -16.73 17.60 27.93
N SER A 905 -16.04 18.52 27.24
CA SER A 905 -14.85 19.23 27.72
C SER A 905 -15.06 19.96 29.05
N ARG A 906 -14.03 19.96 29.89
CA ARG A 906 -13.87 20.93 30.99
C ARG A 906 -12.82 21.98 30.60
N LEU A 907 -13.05 23.22 31.02
CA LEU A 907 -12.04 24.28 31.00
C LEU A 907 -11.31 24.30 32.35
N VAL A 908 -10.02 24.63 32.35
CA VAL A 908 -9.20 24.79 33.55
C VAL A 908 -8.39 26.06 33.41
N THR A 909 -8.40 26.95 34.41
CA THR A 909 -7.52 28.13 34.42
C THR A 909 -6.49 27.98 35.52
N THR A 910 -5.21 28.08 35.17
CA THR A 910 -4.09 28.07 36.13
C THR A 910 -3.96 29.41 36.86
N GLU A 911 -3.18 29.43 37.95
CA GLU A 911 -2.83 30.67 38.65
C GLU A 911 -2.06 31.66 37.76
N ASP A 912 -1.34 31.15 36.74
CA ASP A 912 -0.62 31.94 35.72
C ASP A 912 -1.50 32.48 34.59
N GLY A 913 -2.81 32.13 34.56
CA GLY A 913 -3.73 32.54 33.51
C GLY A 913 -3.72 31.69 32.23
N GLU A 914 -2.96 30.59 32.18
CA GLU A 914 -3.10 29.58 31.13
C GLU A 914 -4.45 28.87 31.25
N VAL A 915 -5.19 28.78 30.13
CA VAL A 915 -6.48 28.10 30.02
C VAL A 915 -6.32 26.79 29.26
N PHE A 916 -6.68 25.66 29.88
CA PHE A 916 -6.65 24.33 29.28
C PHE A 916 -8.04 23.79 28.97
N LYS A 917 -8.13 22.94 27.94
CA LYS A 917 -9.37 22.31 27.49
C LYS A 917 -9.17 20.86 27.04
N TRP A 918 -9.93 19.96 27.63
CA TRP A 918 -9.96 18.56 27.23
C TRP A 918 -10.91 18.33 26.05
N LYS A 919 -10.39 17.92 24.89
CA LYS A 919 -11.19 17.55 23.69
C LYS A 919 -11.20 16.04 23.49
N TYR A 920 -12.37 15.50 23.16
CA TYR A 920 -12.58 14.10 22.82
C TYR A 920 -12.66 13.91 21.30
N THR A 921 -12.01 12.87 20.78
CA THR A 921 -12.15 12.42 19.37
C THR A 921 -12.10 10.89 19.28
N LEU A 922 -10.91 10.31 19.47
CA LEU A 922 -10.61 8.88 19.66
C LEU A 922 -9.65 8.64 20.84
N LYS A 923 -9.06 9.72 21.34
CA LYS A 923 -8.24 9.85 22.55
C LYS A 923 -8.66 11.15 23.24
N LEU A 924 -8.35 11.32 24.51
CA LEU A 924 -8.52 12.62 25.18
C LEU A 924 -7.25 13.46 24.98
N TYR A 925 -7.42 14.68 24.46
CA TYR A 925 -6.35 15.66 24.27
C TYR A 925 -6.62 16.88 25.14
N CYS A 926 -5.70 17.21 26.04
CA CYS A 926 -5.69 18.49 26.73
C CYS A 926 -4.93 19.51 25.88
N MET A 927 -5.57 20.63 25.54
CA MET A 927 -4.98 21.69 24.75
C MET A 927 -5.01 23.02 25.52
N SER A 928 -3.94 23.81 25.42
CA SER A 928 -3.97 25.23 25.84
C SER A 928 -4.81 26.02 24.84
N GLU A 929 -5.81 26.78 25.31
CA GLU A 929 -6.59 27.69 24.45
C GLU A 929 -5.80 28.95 24.09
N ASN A 930 -4.81 29.33 24.91
CA ASN A 930 -3.92 30.48 24.66
C ASN A 930 -2.93 30.21 23.52
N THR A 931 -2.32 29.01 23.51
CA THR A 931 -1.27 28.65 22.54
C THR A 931 -1.75 27.73 21.42
N GLY A 932 -2.92 27.10 21.58
CA GLY A 932 -3.43 26.06 20.68
C GLY A 932 -2.68 24.72 20.74
N LEU A 933 -1.65 24.60 21.59
CA LEU A 933 -0.78 23.42 21.67
C LEU A 933 -1.41 22.31 22.51
N ASN A 934 -1.14 21.07 22.12
CA ASN A 934 -1.45 19.86 22.90
C ASN A 934 -0.47 19.78 24.10
N VAL A 935 -1.01 19.86 25.31
CA VAL A 935 -0.26 19.86 26.57
C VAL A 935 -0.30 18.52 27.31
N ALA A 936 -1.32 17.69 27.07
CA ALA A 936 -1.35 16.31 27.54
C ALA A 936 -2.24 15.40 26.67
N THR A 937 -1.86 14.14 26.45
CA THR A 937 -2.64 13.15 25.69
C THR A 937 -2.91 11.91 26.53
N TYR A 938 -4.17 11.57 26.74
CA TYR A 938 -4.61 10.37 27.47
C TYR A 938 -5.08 9.27 26.50
N TYR A 939 -4.50 8.09 26.68
CA TYR A 939 -4.75 6.90 25.89
C TYR A 939 -5.64 5.93 26.69
N HIS A 940 -6.94 5.98 26.42
CA HIS A 940 -7.92 5.10 27.04
C HIS A 940 -8.09 3.80 26.22
N VAL A 941 -8.08 2.64 26.88
CA VAL A 941 -8.31 1.33 26.24
C VAL A 941 -9.75 0.88 26.47
N LEU A 942 -10.67 1.29 25.58
CA LEU A 942 -12.05 0.80 25.59
C LEU A 942 -12.16 -0.52 24.81
N PHE A 943 -12.14 -1.64 25.52
CA PHE A 943 -12.76 -2.89 25.06
C PHE A 943 -13.39 -3.62 26.24
N ALA A 944 -14.70 -3.81 26.19
CA ALA A 944 -15.51 -4.39 27.27
C ALA A 944 -15.19 -5.86 27.64
N ASN A 945 -14.20 -6.50 27.00
CA ASN A 945 -13.82 -7.90 27.27
C ASN A 945 -12.32 -8.23 27.07
N LEU A 946 -11.42 -7.24 26.97
CA LEU A 946 -9.96 -7.48 26.90
C LEU A 946 -9.23 -6.71 28.01
N ARG A 947 -8.90 -7.41 29.11
CA ARG A 947 -8.06 -6.87 30.19
C ARG A 947 -6.59 -6.79 29.74
N SER A 948 -6.21 -5.73 29.04
CA SER A 948 -4.83 -5.21 29.06
C SER A 948 -4.76 -4.03 30.03
N ALA A 949 -3.82 -4.04 30.97
CA ALA A 949 -4.04 -3.45 32.30
C ALA A 949 -3.39 -2.08 32.59
N LYS A 950 -2.96 -1.32 31.57
CA LYS A 950 -2.27 -0.02 31.77
C LYS A 950 -2.72 1.03 30.75
N SER A 951 -3.34 2.11 31.24
CA SER A 951 -3.59 3.34 30.45
C SER A 951 -2.35 4.24 30.52
N THR A 952 -2.17 5.17 29.57
CA THR A 952 -1.02 6.11 29.63
C THR A 952 -1.45 7.56 29.39
N ILE A 953 -0.79 8.48 30.09
CA ILE A 953 -0.92 9.94 29.96
C ILE A 953 0.45 10.48 29.54
N ASP A 954 0.56 10.99 28.32
CA ASP A 954 1.77 11.67 27.84
C ASP A 954 1.62 13.17 28.08
N ILE A 955 2.41 13.77 28.98
CA ILE A 955 2.42 15.22 29.23
C ILE A 955 3.50 15.86 28.34
N ALA A 956 3.18 16.97 27.68
CA ALA A 956 4.13 17.67 26.83
C ALA A 956 5.28 18.30 27.66
N PRO A 957 6.53 18.36 27.15
CA PRO A 957 7.67 18.97 27.86
C PRO A 957 7.42 20.42 28.33
N SER A 958 6.62 21.18 27.58
CA SER A 958 6.24 22.57 27.91
C SER A 958 5.22 22.69 29.05
N ALA A 959 4.53 21.62 29.43
CA ALA A 959 3.42 21.63 30.39
C ALA A 959 3.74 20.91 31.72
N VAL A 960 4.99 20.47 31.91
CA VAL A 960 5.43 19.70 33.09
C VAL A 960 5.20 20.44 34.40
N GLN A 961 5.35 21.76 34.41
CA GLN A 961 5.09 22.63 35.56
C GLN A 961 3.61 22.63 36.00
N HIS A 962 2.69 22.23 35.12
CA HIS A 962 1.25 22.13 35.39
C HIS A 962 0.78 20.67 35.57
N SER A 963 1.70 19.72 35.78
CA SER A 963 1.39 18.29 35.95
C SER A 963 0.34 18.01 37.04
N ASP A 964 0.47 18.64 38.22
CA ASP A 964 -0.45 18.49 39.34
C ASP A 964 -1.91 18.83 38.97
N ILE A 965 -2.13 19.99 38.32
CA ILE A 965 -3.48 20.43 37.92
C ILE A 965 -4.02 19.66 36.71
N LEU A 966 -3.15 19.23 35.79
CA LEU A 966 -3.53 18.36 34.68
C LEU A 966 -4.05 17.00 35.19
N ILE A 967 -3.37 16.39 36.16
CA ILE A 967 -3.78 15.12 36.78
C ILE A 967 -5.09 15.28 37.55
N ALA A 968 -5.25 16.35 38.35
CA ALA A 968 -6.51 16.63 39.04
C ALA A 968 -7.69 16.83 38.06
N SER A 969 -7.48 17.57 36.96
CA SER A 969 -8.50 17.77 35.93
C SER A 969 -8.89 16.48 35.19
N TRP A 970 -7.92 15.56 34.99
CA TRP A 970 -8.17 14.25 34.40
C TRP A 970 -9.03 13.37 35.30
N VAL A 971 -8.77 13.32 36.61
CA VAL A 971 -9.60 12.56 37.58
C VAL A 971 -11.05 13.04 37.56
N VAL A 972 -11.28 14.36 37.47
CA VAL A 972 -12.63 14.94 37.35
C VAL A 972 -13.31 14.58 36.03
N MET A 973 -12.58 14.58 34.92
CA MET A 973 -13.10 14.16 33.61
C MET A 973 -13.48 12.67 33.57
N GLU A 974 -12.67 11.80 34.18
CA GLU A 974 -12.88 10.35 34.23
C GLU A 974 -14.10 9.99 35.11
N HIS A 975 -14.39 10.76 36.17
CA HIS A 975 -15.62 10.63 36.97
C HIS A 975 -16.89 10.85 36.12
N ASP A 976 -17.00 12.01 35.46
CA ASP A 976 -18.18 12.38 34.66
C ASP A 976 -18.40 11.42 33.48
N ALA A 977 -17.32 10.89 32.88
CA ALA A 977 -17.39 9.94 31.77
C ALA A 977 -17.97 8.56 32.15
N GLN A 978 -18.10 8.26 33.45
CA GLN A 978 -18.66 6.99 33.94
C GLN A 978 -20.11 7.12 34.43
N GLU A 979 -20.75 8.30 34.34
CA GLU A 979 -22.16 8.46 34.71
C GLU A 979 -23.11 7.82 33.67
N PRO A 980 -24.04 6.94 34.08
CA PRO A 980 -24.95 6.27 33.16
C PRO A 980 -26.06 7.24 32.71
N GLY A 981 -25.84 7.93 31.59
CA GLY A 981 -26.79 8.88 31.02
C GLY A 981 -26.23 9.88 30.01
N ASN A 982 -24.94 9.79 29.63
CA ASN A 982 -24.28 10.71 28.69
C ASN A 982 -23.73 10.02 27.40
N GLU A 983 -24.27 8.85 27.04
CA GLU A 983 -24.12 8.23 25.70
C GLU A 983 -25.45 8.30 24.93
#